data_AF-A0A661TIE6-F1
#
_entry.id   AF-A0A661TIE6-F1
#
_cell.length_a   1.000
_cell.length_b   1.000
_cell.length_c   1.000
_cell.angle_alpha   90.00
_cell.angle_beta   90.00
_cell.angle_gamma   90.00
#
_symmetry.space_group_name_H-M   'P 1'
#
loop_
_entity.id
_entity.type
_entity.pdbx_description
1 polymer ?
#
loop_
_entity_poly.entity_id
_entity_poly.type
_entity_poly.pdbx_seq_one_letter_code
_entity_poly.pdbx_strand_id
1 'polypeptide(L)'
;MPQDLNSFTVESGYTGNIHFSPLFAVGSWGSWDGTQEWNVTNDINISGGTMYIYGDGYNITAGSWMIGPGMHNITDEGHGQIWRSLSGNITIGSGAVLDGIGLGFASGIGPGSPISGAADDGGGTHGGFGIAPWSGYKRLKVDPYGNATGPTSLGSGGAYNGNGGSGGSGIKLHAESETVTIDGSVTMNGNQRVWNSGSGAGGSIWIKSNTFSGAGAIEAEGGKKSFGGSVYGGGGGRIRLDFSTYNYTGSISLEGGYEDDKNDKPGMAGILTFPNNIWPTDLNLTGDIGLLGGDYGEGNVTNILGNLNTNGYYLYIYGDCLGNSGVYKAYVCFNTTENGSGVWLNVSGDVNISSGSRVLGTALGFPPEVGPGKGGTNLAGSHGGLGGLQSSGIYGSETYPIELGSGGEDSSFANQPNAGGAIKINAQNITLDGIIEMNGDGGTNNIGGGSGGSILLIAESSISGTGNLSASGGITRDSEAGGGGRIALHADIIDFNGNIFNNPGGDSDDDGDYRPGGGGTVYVNATTSITFSGNVSTAVIELGGQNTDGGNITFTDTIITLSGFYNASGHGDNGTITINYTDCSSDFSGATFQPDAIYETECNLAPEDPTPTLVSVDGTNTTSADLNCSATITDTDGDAMNVSVVWYKDGVLNLSLDYNNSYVNGTLFSAILDSGNLSVGDVWKCGLRLHDGTDYSSWVNSSGLTVVSGGTNVWSCTGSEIQLWTNTTCWSLGRLPLGGDDIVFDGTSTTPCNITNNTMPQLLNSFTVESSYTGEIYFLPLFAEGDWTGSNDGTQYWNVTNNIDISGGTMYIYGDYRHMEITGANGNITDEGHGQIWRSLSGNITIGSGAVLDGIGLGFADGGIGPCGSTSGACHGGYEGGYEGGHPYGNASAPTSLGSSGENPGFCKGGSAIKLQTDSGVVEIDG
;
A
#
# COMPACT_ATOMS: atom_id res chain seq x y z
N MET A 1 -14.07 15.31 65.36
CA MET A 1 -12.62 15.55 65.54
C MET A 1 -12.38 17.05 65.65
N PRO A 2 -11.52 17.50 66.57
CA PRO A 2 -11.10 18.89 66.62
C PRO A 2 -10.47 19.31 65.28
N GLN A 3 -10.68 20.57 64.89
CA GLN A 3 -9.82 21.20 63.88
C GLN A 3 -8.43 21.45 64.48
N ASP A 4 -7.44 21.55 63.60
CA ASP A 4 -6.09 22.02 63.91
C ASP A 4 -5.35 21.16 64.95
N LEU A 5 -5.51 19.83 64.85
CA LEU A 5 -4.74 18.90 65.68
C LEU A 5 -3.23 19.04 65.37
N ASN A 6 -2.37 18.92 66.38
CA ASN A 6 -0.93 19.03 66.14
C ASN A 6 -0.42 17.91 65.20
N SER A 7 -0.88 16.68 65.41
CA SER A 7 -0.61 15.52 64.56
C SER A 7 -1.68 14.45 64.81
N PHE A 8 -1.79 13.49 63.90
CA PHE A 8 -2.62 12.29 64.07
C PHE A 8 -1.83 11.05 63.71
N THR A 9 -1.92 10.00 64.53
CA THR A 9 -1.14 8.79 64.32
C THR A 9 -1.95 7.54 64.64
N VAL A 10 -1.97 6.59 63.70
CA VAL A 10 -2.39 5.21 63.87
C VAL A 10 -1.16 4.33 63.70
N GLU A 11 -0.77 3.68 64.78
CA GLU A 11 0.44 2.85 64.85
C GLU A 11 0.29 1.56 64.02
N SER A 12 1.40 1.01 63.53
CA SER A 12 1.41 -0.21 62.68
C SER A 12 0.86 -1.46 63.39
N GLY A 13 0.85 -1.48 64.72
CA GLY A 13 0.25 -2.56 65.51
C GLY A 13 -1.27 -2.50 65.63
N TYR A 14 -1.92 -1.42 65.17
CA TYR A 14 -3.37 -1.30 65.18
C TYR A 14 -3.95 -2.06 63.98
N THR A 15 -4.82 -3.05 64.25
CA THR A 15 -5.48 -3.86 63.21
C THR A 15 -7.00 -3.67 63.20
N GLY A 16 -7.49 -2.65 63.92
CA GLY A 16 -8.91 -2.39 64.08
C GLY A 16 -9.47 -1.52 62.97
N ASN A 17 -10.73 -1.13 63.14
CA ASN A 17 -11.48 -0.31 62.21
C ASN A 17 -11.77 1.07 62.83
N ILE A 18 -11.47 2.14 62.10
CA ILE A 18 -11.84 3.52 62.45
C ILE A 18 -12.85 4.02 61.42
N HIS A 19 -13.96 4.59 61.87
CA HIS A 19 -15.01 5.11 60.99
C HIS A 19 -15.02 6.64 61.03
N PHE A 20 -14.77 7.28 59.88
CA PHE A 20 -14.84 8.72 59.69
C PHE A 20 -16.18 9.07 59.04
N SER A 21 -17.15 9.52 59.84
CA SER A 21 -18.46 9.96 59.35
C SER A 21 -18.35 11.17 58.39
N PRO A 22 -19.39 11.48 57.60
CA PRO A 22 -19.28 12.52 56.56
C PRO A 22 -18.89 13.91 57.09
N LEU A 23 -19.48 14.32 58.22
CA LEU A 23 -19.14 15.56 58.92
C LEU A 23 -18.31 15.27 60.18
N PHE A 24 -17.14 14.64 60.01
CA PHE A 24 -16.37 14.13 61.15
C PHE A 24 -15.58 15.21 61.91
N ALA A 25 -15.29 16.37 61.34
CA ALA A 25 -14.52 17.43 61.99
C ALA A 25 -15.41 18.58 62.47
N VAL A 26 -15.00 19.29 63.55
CA VAL A 26 -15.76 20.43 64.10
C VAL A 26 -15.79 21.55 63.06
N GLY A 27 -16.96 22.13 62.78
CA GLY A 27 -17.11 23.26 61.85
C GLY A 27 -16.49 24.55 62.37
N SER A 28 -16.60 25.63 61.60
CA SER A 28 -16.15 26.98 61.97
C SER A 28 -16.58 27.32 63.40
N TRP A 29 -15.60 27.66 64.27
CA TRP A 29 -15.73 27.89 65.72
C TRP A 29 -17.16 28.25 66.19
N GLY A 30 -17.94 27.23 66.57
CA GLY A 30 -19.25 27.38 67.23
C GLY A 30 -20.49 26.85 66.51
N SER A 31 -20.41 26.34 65.27
CA SER A 31 -21.54 25.62 64.64
C SER A 31 -21.57 24.14 65.07
N TRP A 32 -22.78 23.59 65.27
CA TRP A 32 -23.00 22.14 65.45
C TRP A 32 -22.90 21.36 64.12
N ASP A 33 -22.83 22.10 63.02
CA ASP A 33 -22.67 21.56 61.67
C ASP A 33 -21.19 21.22 61.51
N GLY A 34 -20.85 19.93 61.49
CA GLY A 34 -19.48 19.47 61.24
C GLY A 34 -19.03 19.79 59.81
N THR A 35 -17.76 19.53 59.50
CA THR A 35 -17.17 19.73 58.17
C THR A 35 -16.48 18.46 57.68
N GLN A 36 -16.37 18.34 56.35
CA GLN A 36 -15.62 17.32 55.63
C GLN A 36 -14.13 17.63 55.54
N GLU A 37 -13.73 18.89 55.78
CA GLU A 37 -12.33 19.32 55.82
C GLU A 37 -11.77 19.20 57.24
N TRP A 38 -10.66 18.49 57.37
CA TRP A 38 -9.94 18.31 58.62
C TRP A 38 -8.50 18.79 58.48
N ASN A 39 -8.18 19.83 59.24
CA ASN A 39 -6.84 20.41 59.29
C ASN A 39 -6.01 19.80 60.43
N VAL A 40 -4.79 19.39 60.10
CA VAL A 40 -3.76 18.93 61.02
C VAL A 40 -2.51 19.78 60.79
N THR A 41 -1.90 20.30 61.86
CA THR A 41 -0.74 21.18 61.76
C THR A 41 0.46 20.44 61.17
N ASN A 42 0.87 19.32 61.76
CA ASN A 42 1.99 18.50 61.29
C ASN A 42 1.46 17.19 60.66
N ASP A 43 2.03 16.04 61.02
CA ASP A 43 1.82 14.81 60.27
C ASP A 43 0.46 14.12 60.51
N ILE A 44 -0.06 13.51 59.44
CA ILE A 44 -1.11 12.48 59.48
C ILE A 44 -0.46 11.15 59.10
N ASN A 45 -0.21 10.29 60.09
CA ASN A 45 0.46 9.00 59.88
C ASN A 45 -0.48 7.83 60.19
N ILE A 46 -0.80 7.02 59.20
CA ILE A 46 -1.65 5.84 59.33
C ILE A 46 -0.86 4.64 58.88
N SER A 47 -0.35 3.85 59.83
CA SER A 47 0.56 2.74 59.55
C SER A 47 -0.10 1.36 59.63
N GLY A 48 -1.32 1.25 60.16
CA GLY A 48 -2.04 -0.01 60.33
C GLY A 48 -3.56 0.16 60.43
N GLY A 49 -4.29 -0.91 60.11
CA GLY A 49 -5.75 -1.02 60.28
C GLY A 49 -6.54 -0.48 59.10
N THR A 50 -7.86 -0.42 59.23
CA THR A 50 -8.77 0.05 58.17
C THR A 50 -9.52 1.31 58.60
N MET A 51 -9.44 2.37 57.79
CA MET A 51 -10.14 3.64 58.00
C MET A 51 -11.27 3.75 56.99
N TYR A 52 -12.51 3.71 57.46
CA TYR A 52 -13.68 3.86 56.61
C TYR A 52 -14.01 5.33 56.36
N ILE A 53 -14.06 5.74 55.09
CA ILE A 53 -14.23 7.12 54.65
C ILE A 53 -15.65 7.31 54.07
N TYR A 54 -16.56 7.91 54.83
CA TYR A 54 -17.94 8.12 54.40
C TYR A 54 -18.12 9.46 53.70
N GLY A 55 -18.75 9.45 52.52
CA GLY A 55 -19.24 10.63 51.83
C GLY A 55 -20.61 11.07 52.34
N ASP A 56 -21.05 12.28 51.98
CA ASP A 56 -22.31 12.86 52.45
C ASP A 56 -23.60 12.37 51.72
N GLY A 57 -23.51 11.36 50.86
CA GLY A 57 -24.59 10.92 49.96
C GLY A 57 -25.54 9.78 50.43
N TYR A 58 -25.61 9.43 51.73
CA TYR A 58 -26.31 8.21 52.19
C TYR A 58 -27.82 8.38 52.54
N ASN A 59 -28.68 7.43 52.14
CA ASN A 59 -30.13 7.40 52.44
C ASN A 59 -30.49 6.51 53.67
N ILE A 60 -31.21 7.11 54.63
CA ILE A 60 -31.64 6.52 55.91
C ILE A 60 -32.89 5.65 55.71
N THR A 61 -32.76 4.36 55.39
CA THR A 61 -33.90 3.44 55.56
C THR A 61 -33.46 2.01 55.94
N ALA A 62 -32.85 1.86 57.12
CA ALA A 62 -32.86 0.60 57.86
C ALA A 62 -32.61 0.85 59.37
N GLY A 63 -33.68 1.20 60.10
CA GLY A 63 -33.94 0.72 61.47
C GLY A 63 -32.90 0.84 62.60
N SER A 64 -31.76 1.52 62.44
CA SER A 64 -30.83 1.80 63.52
C SER A 64 -30.42 3.28 63.51
N TRP A 65 -30.41 3.84 64.71
CA TRP A 65 -30.44 5.26 65.00
C TRP A 65 -29.20 6.05 64.53
N MET A 66 -29.42 7.12 63.75
CA MET A 66 -28.64 8.36 63.85
C MET A 66 -29.46 9.36 64.71
N ILE A 67 -29.03 9.63 65.95
CA ILE A 67 -29.65 10.66 66.81
C ILE A 67 -28.78 11.93 66.74
N GLY A 68 -29.05 12.77 65.72
CA GLY A 68 -28.83 14.23 65.65
C GLY A 68 -27.47 14.76 65.19
N PRO A 69 -27.38 16.02 64.67
CA PRO A 69 -28.33 16.77 63.83
C PRO A 69 -27.99 16.67 62.33
N GLY A 70 -29.00 16.80 61.45
CA GLY A 70 -28.85 17.24 60.05
C GLY A 70 -28.22 16.26 59.05
N MET A 71 -29.04 15.63 58.21
CA MET A 71 -28.62 15.21 56.87
C MET A 71 -28.17 16.46 56.09
N HIS A 72 -27.01 16.44 55.46
CA HIS A 72 -26.61 17.47 54.51
C HIS A 72 -26.11 16.76 53.25
N ASN A 73 -26.99 16.57 52.26
CA ASN A 73 -26.51 16.43 50.89
C ASN A 73 -26.08 17.84 50.49
N ILE A 74 -24.79 18.15 50.63
CA ILE A 74 -24.29 19.54 50.55
C ILE A 74 -24.43 20.07 49.12
N THR A 75 -24.37 19.18 48.12
CA THR A 75 -24.55 19.49 46.69
C THR A 75 -25.20 18.34 45.94
N ASP A 76 -25.58 18.60 44.69
CA ASP A 76 -26.17 17.60 43.80
C ASP A 76 -25.23 16.42 43.49
N GLU A 77 -23.90 16.62 43.56
CA GLU A 77 -22.87 15.61 43.24
C GLU A 77 -22.23 14.93 44.47
N GLY A 78 -22.64 15.34 45.68
CA GLY A 78 -22.03 14.90 46.94
C GLY A 78 -20.57 15.36 47.08
N HIS A 79 -20.03 15.25 48.29
CA HIS A 79 -18.67 15.62 48.62
C HIS A 79 -17.97 14.58 49.50
N GLY A 80 -16.75 14.24 49.10
CA GLY A 80 -15.79 13.45 49.85
C GLY A 80 -15.09 14.25 50.94
N GLN A 81 -14.28 13.55 51.74
CA GLN A 81 -13.52 14.16 52.83
C GLN A 81 -12.26 14.85 52.31
N ILE A 82 -11.78 15.86 53.04
CA ILE A 82 -10.50 16.52 52.77
C ILE A 82 -9.65 16.40 54.03
N TRP A 83 -8.53 15.71 53.93
CA TRP A 83 -7.54 15.58 55.00
C TRP A 83 -6.32 16.42 54.64
N ARG A 84 -6.07 17.46 55.44
CA ARG A 84 -5.08 18.47 55.15
C ARG A 84 -4.01 18.51 56.23
N SER A 85 -2.76 18.32 55.83
CA SER A 85 -1.59 18.63 56.64
C SER A 85 -1.04 20.00 56.23
N LEU A 86 -0.98 20.94 57.19
CA LEU A 86 -0.59 22.32 56.93
C LEU A 86 0.94 22.50 56.80
N SER A 87 1.72 21.76 57.58
CA SER A 87 3.18 21.83 57.61
C SER A 87 3.85 20.49 57.87
N GLY A 88 3.19 19.37 57.56
CA GLY A 88 3.72 18.03 57.73
C GLY A 88 3.35 17.09 56.58
N ASN A 89 3.70 15.81 56.75
CA ASN A 89 3.48 14.78 55.76
C ASN A 89 2.15 14.05 55.98
N ILE A 90 1.65 13.41 54.92
CA ILE A 90 0.59 12.41 55.04
C ILE A 90 1.19 11.06 54.64
N THR A 91 1.17 10.09 55.55
CA THR A 91 1.72 8.75 55.31
C THR A 91 0.63 7.69 55.49
N ILE A 92 0.37 6.91 54.45
CA ILE A 92 -0.43 5.68 54.49
C ILE A 92 0.54 4.51 54.37
N GLY A 93 0.93 3.91 55.49
CA GLY A 93 1.89 2.83 55.56
C GLY A 93 1.33 1.50 55.01
N SER A 94 2.21 0.54 54.73
CA SER A 94 1.87 -0.72 54.05
C SER A 94 0.84 -1.61 54.75
N GLY A 95 0.61 -1.43 56.06
CA GLY A 95 -0.43 -2.14 56.81
C GLY A 95 -1.76 -1.38 56.89
N ALA A 96 -1.86 -0.19 56.31
CA ALA A 96 -3.02 0.68 56.39
C ALA A 96 -3.90 0.60 55.13
N VAL A 97 -5.21 0.67 55.34
CA VAL A 97 -6.21 0.77 54.28
C VAL A 97 -7.09 1.98 54.55
N LEU A 98 -7.20 2.90 53.59
CA LEU A 98 -8.30 3.85 53.53
C LEU A 98 -9.38 3.23 52.64
N ASP A 99 -10.53 2.93 53.22
CA ASP A 99 -11.62 2.18 52.59
C ASP A 99 -12.84 3.08 52.44
N GLY A 100 -13.14 3.45 51.19
CA GLY A 100 -14.36 4.15 50.81
C GLY A 100 -15.28 3.29 49.94
N ILE A 101 -15.13 1.97 49.94
CA ILE A 101 -15.85 1.08 49.04
C ILE A 101 -17.34 1.13 49.34
N GLY A 102 -18.14 1.57 48.37
CA GLY A 102 -19.59 1.68 48.54
C GLY A 102 -20.06 2.72 49.56
N LEU A 103 -19.19 3.62 50.00
CA LEU A 103 -19.48 4.63 51.03
C LEU A 103 -19.81 6.02 50.45
N GLY A 104 -20.11 6.09 49.15
CA GLY A 104 -20.65 7.24 48.43
C GLY A 104 -22.18 7.23 48.37
N PHE A 105 -22.76 7.48 47.19
CA PHE A 105 -24.21 7.46 47.04
C PHE A 105 -24.80 6.05 47.20
N ALA A 106 -25.97 5.99 47.83
CA ALA A 106 -26.73 4.75 47.98
C ALA A 106 -27.28 4.24 46.63
N SER A 107 -27.79 3.01 46.62
CA SER A 107 -28.43 2.43 45.44
C SER A 107 -29.53 3.33 44.85
N GLY A 108 -29.53 3.50 43.53
CA GLY A 108 -30.53 4.29 42.82
C GLY A 108 -30.44 5.79 43.10
N ILE A 109 -29.32 6.25 43.70
CA ILE A 109 -29.08 7.64 44.08
C ILE A 109 -27.75 8.11 43.47
N GLY A 110 -27.69 9.41 43.17
CA GLY A 110 -26.51 10.09 42.65
C GLY A 110 -26.74 10.59 41.20
N PRO A 111 -25.97 11.59 40.74
CA PRO A 111 -26.15 12.17 39.41
C PRO A 111 -26.06 11.19 38.25
N GLY A 112 -25.21 10.18 38.38
CA GLY A 112 -24.97 9.11 37.40
C GLY A 112 -25.72 7.82 37.72
N SER A 113 -26.71 7.85 38.61
CA SER A 113 -27.60 6.70 38.84
C SER A 113 -28.59 6.57 37.68
N PRO A 114 -28.90 5.34 37.21
CA PRO A 114 -30.01 5.11 36.29
C PRO A 114 -31.35 5.63 36.85
N ILE A 115 -32.24 6.08 35.96
CA ILE A 115 -33.54 6.69 36.31
C ILE A 115 -34.52 5.64 36.86
N SER A 116 -35.44 6.06 37.73
CA SER A 116 -36.44 5.17 38.35
C SER A 116 -37.74 5.08 37.53
N GLY A 117 -38.15 3.86 37.16
CA GLY A 117 -39.54 3.60 36.73
C GLY A 117 -39.77 2.45 35.74
N ALA A 118 -38.75 1.79 35.19
CA ALA A 118 -38.92 0.79 34.14
C ALA A 118 -37.86 -0.34 34.18
N ALA A 119 -37.98 -1.30 35.11
CA ALA A 119 -37.11 -2.50 35.11
C ALA A 119 -35.59 -2.15 34.98
N ASP A 120 -35.15 -1.17 35.78
CA ASP A 120 -33.89 -0.45 35.59
C ASP A 120 -32.69 -1.16 36.25
N ASP A 121 -32.11 -2.13 35.54
CA ASP A 121 -30.93 -2.88 35.97
C ASP A 121 -29.65 -2.21 35.38
N GLY A 122 -29.13 -1.13 35.97
CA GLY A 122 -27.99 -0.39 35.38
C GLY A 122 -26.88 -0.04 36.37
N GLY A 123 -25.62 -0.18 35.95
CA GLY A 123 -24.47 0.23 36.73
C GLY A 123 -24.40 1.75 36.89
N GLY A 124 -23.94 2.22 38.06
CA GLY A 124 -23.74 3.64 38.29
C GLY A 124 -22.61 4.20 37.42
N THR A 125 -22.73 5.46 36.99
CA THR A 125 -21.68 6.22 36.30
C THR A 125 -21.03 7.23 37.26
N HIS A 126 -19.71 7.41 37.20
CA HIS A 126 -18.99 8.56 37.79
C HIS A 126 -17.55 8.54 37.29
N GLY A 127 -17.07 9.56 36.56
CA GLY A 127 -15.75 9.53 35.91
C GLY A 127 -15.75 8.72 34.61
N GLY A 128 -16.13 7.45 34.68
CA GLY A 128 -16.40 6.55 33.57
C GLY A 128 -17.84 6.06 33.55
N PHE A 129 -18.26 5.53 32.41
CA PHE A 129 -19.64 5.08 32.18
C PHE A 129 -19.93 3.71 32.81
N GLY A 130 -21.03 3.59 33.55
CA GLY A 130 -21.59 2.30 33.96
C GLY A 130 -22.30 1.58 32.80
N ILE A 131 -22.46 0.26 32.92
CA ILE A 131 -23.17 -0.55 31.93
C ILE A 131 -24.68 -0.31 32.04
N ALA A 132 -25.37 -0.11 30.91
CA ALA A 132 -26.82 0.00 30.83
C ALA A 132 -27.50 -1.39 30.63
N PRO A 133 -28.77 -1.57 31.06
CA PRO A 133 -29.49 -2.84 30.91
C PRO A 133 -29.65 -3.34 29.46
N TRP A 134 -29.68 -4.68 29.25
CA TRP A 134 -29.81 -5.32 27.93
C TRP A 134 -31.24 -5.30 27.34
N SER A 135 -32.26 -4.86 28.07
CA SER A 135 -33.63 -4.85 27.52
C SER A 135 -33.90 -3.58 26.71
N GLY A 136 -34.53 -3.70 25.54
CA GLY A 136 -34.95 -2.60 24.64
C GLY A 136 -35.96 -1.58 25.20
N TYR A 137 -35.86 -1.24 26.48
CA TYR A 137 -36.46 -0.10 27.14
C TYR A 137 -35.43 1.02 27.29
N LYS A 138 -35.91 2.27 27.16
CA LYS A 138 -35.19 3.56 27.13
C LYS A 138 -33.79 3.59 27.79
N ARG A 139 -32.71 3.49 26.99
CA ARG A 139 -31.31 3.63 27.42
C ARG A 139 -30.94 5.08 27.73
N LEU A 140 -31.01 5.48 28.99
CA LEU A 140 -30.37 6.72 29.46
C LEU A 140 -29.01 6.37 30.07
N LYS A 141 -27.99 6.22 29.21
CA LYS A 141 -26.58 6.35 29.63
C LYS A 141 -26.44 7.75 30.21
N VAL A 142 -26.06 7.82 31.48
CA VAL A 142 -25.84 9.08 32.17
C VAL A 142 -24.37 9.42 32.05
N ASP A 143 -24.05 10.66 31.66
CA ASP A 143 -22.68 11.09 31.43
C ASP A 143 -21.86 11.21 32.73
N PRO A 144 -20.53 11.00 32.67
CA PRO A 144 -19.63 11.30 33.76
C PRO A 144 -19.80 12.74 34.26
N TYR A 145 -19.93 12.88 35.57
CA TYR A 145 -20.10 14.17 36.26
C TYR A 145 -18.93 14.44 37.22
N GLY A 146 -18.94 15.60 37.88
CA GLY A 146 -17.87 16.03 38.78
C GLY A 146 -16.73 16.76 38.07
N ASN A 147 -15.96 17.53 38.86
CA ASN A 147 -14.81 18.28 38.36
C ASN A 147 -13.57 17.37 38.21
N ALA A 148 -13.10 17.18 36.97
CA ALA A 148 -11.92 16.36 36.67
C ALA A 148 -10.60 16.91 37.22
N THR A 149 -10.44 18.23 37.30
CA THR A 149 -9.21 18.90 37.74
C THR A 149 -9.19 19.20 39.25
N GLY A 150 -10.32 18.95 39.92
CA GLY A 150 -10.43 19.00 41.38
C GLY A 150 -11.50 18.05 41.90
N PRO A 151 -11.30 16.72 41.78
CA PRO A 151 -12.35 15.74 42.04
C PRO A 151 -12.57 15.56 43.55
N THR A 152 -13.79 15.86 43.99
CA THR A 152 -14.29 15.57 45.35
C THR A 152 -15.66 14.91 45.34
N SER A 153 -16.25 14.70 44.17
CA SER A 153 -17.58 14.11 44.00
C SER A 153 -17.60 12.63 44.41
N LEU A 154 -18.76 12.17 44.88
CA LEU A 154 -18.96 10.77 45.23
C LEU A 154 -19.33 9.96 43.99
N GLY A 155 -19.07 8.65 44.01
CA GLY A 155 -19.58 7.72 42.99
C GLY A 155 -21.09 7.51 43.14
N SER A 156 -21.80 7.37 42.02
CA SER A 156 -23.24 7.09 42.00
C SER A 156 -23.55 5.62 42.28
N GLY A 157 -24.70 5.35 42.92
CA GLY A 157 -25.18 3.98 43.09
C GLY A 157 -25.76 3.42 41.79
N GLY A 158 -25.63 2.11 41.59
CA GLY A 158 -26.36 1.37 40.57
C GLY A 158 -27.83 1.17 40.97
N ALA A 159 -28.65 0.77 40.00
CA ALA A 159 -30.09 0.60 40.17
C ALA A 159 -30.54 -0.87 40.03
N TYR A 160 -31.58 -1.22 40.81
CA TYR A 160 -32.54 -2.32 40.57
C TYR A 160 -33.59 -2.38 41.68
N ASN A 161 -34.79 -1.81 41.53
CA ASN A 161 -35.81 -1.85 42.61
C ASN A 161 -35.27 -1.43 44.01
N GLY A 162 -34.32 -0.48 44.07
CA GLY A 162 -33.63 -0.06 45.30
C GLY A 162 -32.51 -1.00 45.78
N ASN A 163 -32.13 -1.98 44.97
CA ASN A 163 -31.21 -3.07 45.27
C ASN A 163 -29.95 -3.13 44.39
N GLY A 164 -29.49 -2.01 43.83
CA GLY A 164 -28.17 -1.88 43.19
C GLY A 164 -27.02 -1.56 44.17
N GLY A 165 -25.77 -1.71 43.72
CA GLY A 165 -24.56 -1.40 44.50
C GLY A 165 -24.46 0.09 44.82
N SER A 166 -23.98 0.44 46.01
CA SER A 166 -23.68 1.84 46.35
C SER A 166 -22.38 2.29 45.68
N GLY A 167 -22.28 3.56 45.31
CA GLY A 167 -21.06 4.12 44.72
C GLY A 167 -19.96 4.36 45.75
N GLY A 168 -18.73 4.56 45.28
CA GLY A 168 -17.55 4.81 46.10
C GLY A 168 -17.51 6.22 46.70
N SER A 169 -16.78 6.38 47.80
CA SER A 169 -16.61 7.65 48.50
C SER A 169 -15.58 8.58 47.82
N GLY A 170 -15.35 9.76 48.40
CA GLY A 170 -14.33 10.70 47.93
C GLY A 170 -13.30 11.01 49.03
N ILE A 171 -12.03 11.14 48.67
CA ILE A 171 -10.97 11.68 49.55
C ILE A 171 -10.03 12.62 48.81
N LYS A 172 -9.69 13.73 49.46
CA LYS A 172 -8.55 14.55 49.13
C LYS A 172 -7.49 14.45 50.23
N LEU A 173 -6.29 14.01 49.89
CA LEU A 173 -5.11 14.06 50.76
C LEU A 173 -4.26 15.26 50.33
N HIS A 174 -4.14 16.26 51.19
CA HIS A 174 -3.47 17.53 50.86
C HIS A 174 -2.36 17.84 51.86
N ALA A 175 -1.10 17.75 51.43
CA ALA A 175 0.06 18.27 52.15
C ALA A 175 0.54 19.56 51.47
N GLU A 176 0.42 20.72 52.13
CA GLU A 176 0.60 22.05 51.51
C GLU A 176 1.94 22.26 50.80
N SER A 177 3.03 21.70 51.34
CA SER A 177 4.39 21.89 50.79
C SER A 177 5.32 20.71 51.07
N GLU A 178 4.75 19.57 51.46
CA GLU A 178 5.46 18.41 52.00
C GLU A 178 5.16 17.16 51.18
N THR A 179 5.33 15.98 51.78
CA THR A 179 5.20 14.68 51.10
C THR A 179 3.86 14.01 51.40
N VAL A 180 3.25 13.41 50.38
CA VAL A 180 2.25 12.36 50.54
C VAL A 180 2.90 11.03 50.16
N THR A 181 2.91 10.07 51.09
CA THR A 181 3.45 8.72 50.87
C THR A 181 2.34 7.68 51.01
N ILE A 182 2.13 6.87 49.97
CA ILE A 182 1.15 5.77 49.97
C ILE A 182 1.88 4.45 49.70
N ASP A 183 2.16 3.72 50.79
CA ASP A 183 2.67 2.34 50.75
C ASP A 183 1.57 1.31 51.03
N GLY A 184 0.47 1.75 51.66
CA GLY A 184 -0.74 0.96 51.89
C GLY A 184 -1.75 1.07 50.74
N SER A 185 -3.04 0.92 51.05
CA SER A 185 -4.11 0.98 50.05
C SER A 185 -5.05 2.17 50.29
N VAL A 186 -5.41 2.89 49.24
CA VAL A 186 -6.45 3.91 49.23
C VAL A 186 -7.49 3.52 48.18
N THR A 187 -8.67 3.10 48.63
CA THR A 187 -9.74 2.58 47.77
C THR A 187 -10.99 3.41 47.89
N MET A 188 -11.57 3.78 46.75
CA MET A 188 -12.83 4.49 46.59
C MET A 188 -13.73 3.76 45.61
N ASN A 189 -13.73 2.43 45.66
CA ASN A 189 -14.39 1.62 44.64
C ASN A 189 -15.93 1.64 44.82
N GLY A 190 -16.65 1.40 43.74
CA GLY A 190 -18.07 1.10 43.79
C GLY A 190 -18.32 -0.26 44.43
N ASN A 191 -19.45 -0.41 45.12
CA ASN A 191 -19.82 -1.68 45.70
C ASN A 191 -20.41 -2.62 44.65
N GLN A 192 -20.03 -3.89 44.76
CA GLN A 192 -20.59 -5.01 44.01
C GLN A 192 -21.97 -5.39 44.56
N ARG A 193 -22.84 -5.92 43.69
CA ARG A 193 -24.05 -6.63 44.11
C ARG A 193 -24.32 -7.91 43.31
N VAL A 194 -25.26 -8.70 43.82
CA VAL A 194 -25.63 -10.05 43.34
C VAL A 194 -27.05 -10.02 42.74
N TRP A 195 -27.25 -10.73 41.63
CA TRP A 195 -28.55 -11.01 40.97
C TRP A 195 -29.30 -9.81 40.35
N ASN A 196 -29.22 -9.68 39.01
CA ASN A 196 -30.03 -8.75 38.19
C ASN A 196 -30.05 -7.31 38.72
N SER A 197 -28.90 -6.80 39.17
CA SER A 197 -28.80 -5.44 39.70
C SER A 197 -27.54 -4.74 39.22
N GLY A 198 -27.60 -3.43 39.01
CA GLY A 198 -26.41 -2.66 38.68
C GLY A 198 -25.50 -2.41 39.88
N SER A 199 -24.19 -2.46 39.65
CA SER A 199 -23.16 -2.15 40.67
C SER A 199 -22.89 -0.65 40.76
N GLY A 200 -22.32 -0.20 41.88
CA GLY A 200 -22.00 1.23 42.07
C GLY A 200 -20.80 1.68 41.27
N ALA A 201 -20.70 2.98 40.98
CA ALA A 201 -19.54 3.59 40.35
C ALA A 201 -18.39 3.80 41.35
N GLY A 202 -17.15 3.88 40.87
CA GLY A 202 -16.02 4.38 41.66
C GLY A 202 -16.20 5.84 42.07
N GLY A 203 -15.53 6.26 43.14
CA GLY A 203 -15.59 7.61 43.70
C GLY A 203 -14.43 8.51 43.29
N SER A 204 -13.97 9.40 44.16
CA SER A 204 -12.89 10.37 43.84
C SER A 204 -11.68 10.22 44.76
N ILE A 205 -10.47 10.24 44.19
CA ILE A 205 -9.22 10.36 44.95
C ILE A 205 -8.42 11.54 44.42
N TRP A 206 -8.08 12.47 45.30
CA TRP A 206 -7.23 13.62 44.97
C TRP A 206 -6.03 13.69 45.89
N ILE A 207 -4.84 13.46 45.34
CA ILE A 207 -3.57 13.61 46.05
C ILE A 207 -2.97 14.96 45.67
N LYS A 208 -2.65 15.80 46.66
CA LYS A 208 -1.99 17.09 46.45
C LYS A 208 -0.81 17.25 47.40
N SER A 209 0.39 17.38 46.85
CA SER A 209 1.65 17.43 47.60
C SER A 209 2.75 18.13 46.83
N ASN A 210 3.88 18.42 47.48
CA ASN A 210 5.10 18.79 46.76
C ASN A 210 5.81 17.52 46.23
N THR A 211 5.97 16.51 47.08
CA THR A 211 6.50 15.18 46.70
C THR A 211 5.43 14.12 46.88
N PHE A 212 5.16 13.35 45.83
CA PHE A 212 4.30 12.17 45.90
C PHE A 212 5.14 10.89 45.77
N SER A 213 5.01 9.96 46.71
CA SER A 213 5.83 8.74 46.76
C SER A 213 5.09 7.53 47.30
N GLY A 214 5.72 6.36 47.21
CA GLY A 214 5.23 5.10 47.78
C GLY A 214 5.05 4.00 46.73
N ALA A 215 4.67 2.81 47.19
CA ALA A 215 4.49 1.61 46.38
C ALA A 215 3.11 0.93 46.55
N GLY A 216 2.18 1.63 47.20
CA GLY A 216 0.86 1.14 47.54
C GLY A 216 -0.12 1.03 46.36
N ALA A 217 -1.40 0.87 46.67
CA ALA A 217 -2.48 0.81 45.67
C ALA A 217 -3.40 2.02 45.81
N ILE A 218 -3.77 2.62 44.67
CA ILE A 218 -4.77 3.70 44.59
C ILE A 218 -5.84 3.27 43.59
N GLU A 219 -7.06 3.10 44.09
CA GLU A 219 -8.15 2.50 43.33
C GLU A 219 -9.43 3.33 43.45
N ALA A 220 -10.03 3.68 42.32
CA ALA A 220 -11.36 4.25 42.24
C ALA A 220 -12.17 3.45 41.22
N GLU A 221 -12.26 2.13 41.38
CA GLU A 221 -12.86 1.22 40.41
C GLU A 221 -14.40 1.18 40.50
N GLY A 222 -15.06 0.79 39.42
CA GLY A 222 -16.47 0.43 39.41
C GLY A 222 -16.72 -0.90 40.12
N GLY A 223 -17.91 -1.07 40.70
CA GLY A 223 -18.31 -2.33 41.32
C GLY A 223 -18.44 -3.45 40.29
N LYS A 224 -17.84 -4.61 40.58
CA LYS A 224 -17.77 -5.80 39.71
C LYS A 224 -18.97 -6.74 39.91
N LYS A 225 -19.25 -7.66 38.96
CA LYS A 225 -20.30 -8.70 39.09
C LYS A 225 -20.05 -9.66 40.25
N SER A 226 -21.12 -10.14 40.90
CA SER A 226 -21.11 -11.35 41.77
C SER A 226 -21.86 -12.51 41.12
N PHE A 227 -21.28 -13.71 41.17
CA PHE A 227 -21.75 -14.97 40.55
C PHE A 227 -23.28 -15.10 40.33
N GLY A 228 -23.69 -15.30 39.06
CA GLY A 228 -25.06 -15.68 38.63
C GLY A 228 -26.00 -14.52 38.25
N GLY A 229 -26.52 -14.53 37.01
CA GLY A 229 -27.46 -13.54 36.44
C GLY A 229 -26.80 -12.51 35.49
N SER A 230 -27.62 -11.71 34.78
CA SER A 230 -27.18 -10.53 34.00
C SER A 230 -26.90 -9.39 34.98
N VAL A 231 -25.66 -8.90 35.08
CA VAL A 231 -25.26 -7.94 36.14
C VAL A 231 -24.44 -6.82 35.53
N TYR A 232 -24.84 -5.58 35.79
CA TYR A 232 -24.32 -4.41 35.10
C TYR A 232 -23.24 -3.73 35.95
N GLY A 233 -21.98 -3.81 35.50
CA GLY A 233 -20.82 -3.18 36.14
C GLY A 233 -20.93 -1.66 36.22
N GLY A 234 -20.43 -1.07 37.31
CA GLY A 234 -20.36 0.39 37.46
C GLY A 234 -19.17 0.99 36.70
N GLY A 235 -19.23 2.28 36.38
CA GLY A 235 -18.08 3.00 35.81
C GLY A 235 -16.99 3.27 36.84
N GLY A 236 -15.72 3.33 36.41
CA GLY A 236 -14.61 3.74 37.27
C GLY A 236 -14.61 5.23 37.54
N GLY A 237 -14.11 5.67 38.69
CA GLY A 237 -14.17 7.01 39.29
C GLY A 237 -13.23 8.08 38.72
N ARG A 238 -12.76 8.98 39.58
CA ARG A 238 -11.80 10.04 39.21
C ARG A 238 -10.58 10.01 40.11
N ILE A 239 -9.39 10.09 39.53
CA ILE A 239 -8.13 10.25 40.27
C ILE A 239 -7.40 11.49 39.77
N ARG A 240 -6.99 12.38 40.69
CA ARG A 240 -6.13 13.53 40.42
C ARG A 240 -4.86 13.43 41.25
N LEU A 241 -3.71 13.58 40.58
CA LEU A 241 -2.40 13.59 41.23
C LEU A 241 -1.69 14.93 41.00
N ASP A 242 -1.73 15.82 41.99
CA ASP A 242 -0.99 17.08 42.02
C ASP A 242 0.34 16.91 42.78
N PHE A 243 1.45 17.01 42.06
CA PHE A 243 2.80 16.90 42.62
C PHE A 243 3.78 17.82 41.88
N SER A 244 4.87 18.20 42.55
CA SER A 244 6.04 18.81 41.89
C SER A 244 7.13 17.78 41.62
N THR A 245 7.25 16.78 42.51
CA THR A 245 8.21 15.66 42.42
C THR A 245 7.45 14.34 42.49
N TYR A 246 7.66 13.46 41.51
CA TYR A 246 6.99 12.17 41.39
C TYR A 246 7.96 11.01 41.64
N ASN A 247 7.74 10.26 42.72
CA ASN A 247 8.51 9.09 43.13
C ASN A 247 7.59 7.88 43.44
N TYR A 248 6.36 7.90 42.94
CA TYR A 248 5.40 6.83 43.19
C TYR A 248 5.64 5.67 42.21
N THR A 249 5.61 4.45 42.73
CA THR A 249 5.87 3.20 41.98
C THR A 249 4.76 2.17 42.17
N GLY A 250 3.72 2.53 42.91
CA GLY A 250 2.58 1.68 43.19
C GLY A 250 1.60 1.59 42.02
N SER A 251 0.46 0.92 42.25
CA SER A 251 -0.59 0.77 41.25
C SER A 251 -1.59 1.93 41.28
N ILE A 252 -2.13 2.26 40.11
CA ILE A 252 -3.25 3.19 39.92
C ILE A 252 -4.27 2.49 39.04
N SER A 253 -5.50 2.32 39.52
CA SER A 253 -6.58 1.70 38.78
C SER A 253 -7.86 2.51 38.86
N LEU A 254 -8.46 2.73 37.70
CA LEU A 254 -9.80 3.29 37.55
C LEU A 254 -10.69 2.33 36.74
N GLU A 255 -10.45 1.03 36.84
CA GLU A 255 -11.19 0.02 36.07
C GLU A 255 -12.72 0.16 36.24
N GLY A 256 -13.48 -0.08 35.17
CA GLY A 256 -14.92 -0.26 35.28
C GLY A 256 -15.30 -1.68 35.70
N GLY A 257 -16.55 -1.87 36.12
CA GLY A 257 -17.08 -3.16 36.54
C GLY A 257 -17.26 -4.14 35.38
N TYR A 258 -16.88 -5.41 35.61
CA TYR A 258 -16.84 -6.46 34.59
C TYR A 258 -17.95 -7.53 34.73
N GLU A 259 -18.33 -8.21 33.63
CA GLU A 259 -19.06 -9.49 33.59
C GLU A 259 -18.09 -10.63 33.23
N ASP A 260 -18.03 -11.76 33.97
CA ASP A 260 -17.01 -12.85 33.89
C ASP A 260 -16.43 -13.27 32.51
N ASP A 261 -17.09 -13.02 31.38
CA ASP A 261 -16.58 -13.33 30.05
C ASP A 261 -16.04 -12.08 29.36
N LYS A 262 -14.76 -12.17 28.92
CA LYS A 262 -14.08 -11.46 27.80
C LYS A 262 -14.83 -10.36 27.02
N ASN A 263 -16.06 -10.71 26.68
CA ASN A 263 -16.75 -10.43 25.44
C ASN A 263 -17.99 -9.54 25.66
N ASP A 264 -18.42 -9.33 26.91
CA ASP A 264 -19.51 -8.40 27.23
C ASP A 264 -18.96 -7.00 27.58
N LYS A 265 -19.66 -5.93 27.15
CA LYS A 265 -19.19 -4.53 27.26
C LYS A 265 -19.02 -4.14 28.74
N PRO A 266 -17.79 -4.04 29.30
CA PRO A 266 -17.62 -3.68 30.71
C PRO A 266 -17.98 -2.22 30.97
N GLY A 267 -18.11 -1.85 32.25
CA GLY A 267 -18.07 -0.46 32.65
C GLY A 267 -16.78 0.18 32.13
N MET A 268 -16.84 1.43 31.73
CA MET A 268 -15.68 2.14 31.21
C MET A 268 -14.81 2.64 32.36
N ALA A 269 -13.49 2.67 32.13
CA ALA A 269 -12.56 3.15 33.13
C ALA A 269 -12.75 4.64 33.41
N GLY A 270 -12.48 5.02 34.65
CA GLY A 270 -12.53 6.39 35.12
C GLY A 270 -11.41 7.27 34.59
N ILE A 271 -11.43 8.55 34.97
CA ILE A 271 -10.51 9.56 34.45
C ILE A 271 -9.34 9.80 35.41
N LEU A 272 -8.11 9.72 34.88
CA LEU A 272 -6.88 10.19 35.52
C LEU A 272 -6.51 11.58 34.99
N THR A 273 -6.24 12.53 35.88
CA THR A 273 -5.70 13.85 35.50
C THR A 273 -4.49 14.25 36.36
N PHE A 274 -3.69 15.19 35.86
CA PHE A 274 -2.47 15.70 36.49
C PHE A 274 -2.14 17.14 36.02
N PRO A 275 -1.36 17.92 36.79
CA PRO A 275 -1.08 19.35 36.52
C PRO A 275 -0.49 19.61 35.14
N ASN A 276 -0.99 20.66 34.48
CA ASN A 276 -0.60 21.13 33.15
C ASN A 276 -0.61 20.02 32.08
N ASN A 277 -1.32 18.91 32.34
CA ASN A 277 -1.28 17.70 31.54
C ASN A 277 0.16 17.20 31.28
N ILE A 278 1.06 17.29 32.26
CA ILE A 278 2.44 16.76 32.19
C ILE A 278 2.64 15.57 33.13
N TRP A 279 2.96 14.41 32.56
CA TRP A 279 3.48 13.25 33.28
C TRP A 279 5.02 13.26 33.24
N PRO A 280 5.73 13.25 34.38
CA PRO A 280 7.14 13.65 34.44
C PRO A 280 8.16 12.58 34.03
N THR A 281 7.73 11.32 33.86
CA THR A 281 8.61 10.15 33.62
C THR A 281 7.94 9.18 32.66
N ASP A 282 8.36 7.92 32.66
CA ASP A 282 7.58 6.85 32.02
C ASP A 282 6.18 6.74 32.64
N LEU A 283 5.16 6.64 31.78
CA LEU A 283 3.80 6.26 32.16
C LEU A 283 3.63 4.76 31.91
N ASN A 284 3.80 3.97 32.98
CA ASN A 284 3.57 2.54 32.96
C ASN A 284 2.18 2.25 33.51
N LEU A 285 1.26 1.78 32.67
CA LEU A 285 -0.07 1.41 33.14
C LEU A 285 0.04 0.19 34.08
N THR A 286 -0.69 0.27 35.19
CA THR A 286 -0.79 -0.76 36.23
C THR A 286 -2.24 -1.16 36.53
N GLY A 287 -3.17 -0.59 35.76
CA GLY A 287 -4.60 -0.73 35.81
C GLY A 287 -5.22 0.06 34.65
N ASP A 288 -6.50 -0.17 34.38
CA ASP A 288 -7.20 0.57 33.34
C ASP A 288 -7.40 2.03 33.76
N ILE A 289 -7.15 2.95 32.83
CA ILE A 289 -7.32 4.39 33.05
C ILE A 289 -8.00 5.04 31.84
N GLY A 290 -8.60 6.21 32.05
CA GLY A 290 -9.09 7.08 31.00
C GLY A 290 -8.42 8.45 31.03
N LEU A 291 -8.27 9.05 29.86
CA LEU A 291 -7.80 10.42 29.68
C LEU A 291 -8.88 11.26 29.01
N LEU A 292 -8.90 12.55 29.32
CA LEU A 292 -9.84 13.52 28.77
C LEU A 292 -9.25 14.26 27.57
N GLY A 293 -10.03 14.38 26.51
CA GLY A 293 -9.76 15.24 25.37
C GLY A 293 -10.22 16.68 25.59
N GLY A 294 -9.53 17.64 24.97
CA GLY A 294 -9.84 19.08 25.12
C GLY A 294 -9.11 19.75 26.30
N ASP A 295 -9.35 21.06 26.48
CA ASP A 295 -8.69 21.86 27.52
C ASP A 295 -9.63 22.13 28.71
N TYR A 296 -9.31 21.54 29.85
CA TYR A 296 -10.02 21.75 31.13
C TYR A 296 -9.31 22.76 32.05
N GLY A 297 -8.53 23.68 31.47
CA GLY A 297 -7.72 24.67 32.18
C GLY A 297 -6.29 24.21 32.47
N GLU A 298 -5.87 23.09 31.89
CA GLU A 298 -4.56 22.44 32.07
C GLU A 298 -3.85 22.19 30.72
N GLY A 299 -4.38 22.75 29.63
CA GLY A 299 -3.93 22.53 28.26
C GLY A 299 -4.66 21.38 27.57
N ASN A 300 -4.60 21.33 26.24
CA ASN A 300 -5.24 20.31 25.40
C ASN A 300 -4.32 19.15 24.97
N VAL A 301 -3.06 19.15 25.44
CA VAL A 301 -2.05 18.13 25.10
C VAL A 301 -1.55 17.46 26.38
N THR A 302 -1.62 16.15 26.41
CA THR A 302 -0.99 15.32 27.44
C THR A 302 0.46 15.05 27.06
N ASN A 303 1.39 15.63 27.81
CA ASN A 303 2.83 15.45 27.63
C ASN A 303 3.33 14.35 28.58
N ILE A 304 4.00 13.33 28.04
CA ILE A 304 4.67 12.27 28.81
C ILE A 304 6.17 12.45 28.58
N LEU A 305 6.92 12.83 29.62
CA LEU A 305 8.36 13.11 29.57
C LEU A 305 9.22 11.83 29.68
N GLY A 306 8.76 10.76 29.05
CA GLY A 306 9.35 9.42 29.05
C GLY A 306 8.62 8.53 28.06
N ASN A 307 8.58 7.23 28.34
CA ASN A 307 7.85 6.24 27.53
C ASN A 307 6.40 6.09 27.98
N LEU A 308 5.51 5.69 27.07
CA LEU A 308 4.18 5.20 27.40
C LEU A 308 4.12 3.68 27.20
N ASN A 309 3.90 2.94 28.28
CA ASN A 309 3.78 1.48 28.23
C ASN A 309 2.41 1.04 28.77
N THR A 310 1.63 0.41 27.89
CA THR A 310 0.26 -0.02 28.22
C THR A 310 0.19 -1.34 29.01
N ASN A 311 1.22 -2.18 28.97
CA ASN A 311 1.40 -3.36 29.83
C ASN A 311 0.19 -4.32 29.92
N GLY A 312 -0.58 -4.48 28.85
CA GLY A 312 -1.79 -5.31 28.80
C GLY A 312 -3.07 -4.65 29.33
N TYR A 313 -3.00 -3.39 29.78
CA TYR A 313 -4.16 -2.62 30.28
C TYR A 313 -4.81 -1.77 29.20
N TYR A 314 -6.01 -1.26 29.51
CA TYR A 314 -6.78 -0.41 28.61
C TYR A 314 -6.59 1.08 28.94
N LEU A 315 -6.50 1.88 27.89
CA LEU A 315 -6.45 3.33 27.93
C LEU A 315 -7.69 3.88 27.24
N TYR A 316 -8.63 4.42 28.01
CA TYR A 316 -9.86 5.00 27.49
C TYR A 316 -9.65 6.46 27.03
N ILE A 317 -10.19 6.79 25.87
CA ILE A 317 -10.02 8.08 25.19
C ILE A 317 -11.37 8.80 25.17
N TYR A 318 -11.59 9.66 26.15
CA TYR A 318 -12.81 10.45 26.26
C TYR A 318 -12.71 11.70 25.39
N GLY A 319 -13.75 11.99 24.58
CA GLY A 319 -13.91 13.29 23.94
C GLY A 319 -14.24 14.40 24.94
N ASP A 320 -14.35 15.62 24.42
CA ASP A 320 -14.56 16.84 25.22
C ASP A 320 -16.05 17.23 25.37
N CYS A 321 -16.97 16.44 24.82
CA CYS A 321 -18.41 16.69 24.85
C CYS A 321 -19.11 15.71 25.78
N LEU A 322 -19.60 16.22 26.91
CA LEU A 322 -20.32 15.43 27.91
C LEU A 322 -21.67 16.10 28.20
N GLY A 323 -22.69 15.30 28.48
CA GLY A 323 -23.99 15.79 28.94
C GLY A 323 -23.90 16.40 30.33
N ASN A 324 -24.75 17.41 30.54
CA ASN A 324 -24.85 18.06 31.84
C ASN A 324 -25.59 17.14 32.84
N SER A 325 -25.12 17.10 34.09
CA SER A 325 -25.75 16.36 35.18
C SER A 325 -27.25 16.68 35.32
N GLY A 326 -28.11 15.69 35.06
CA GLY A 326 -29.57 15.78 35.22
C GLY A 326 -30.39 15.18 34.07
N VAL A 327 -31.62 14.75 34.40
CA VAL A 327 -32.50 13.87 33.60
C VAL A 327 -32.95 14.43 32.22
N TYR A 328 -32.70 15.71 31.89
CA TYR A 328 -33.05 16.34 30.59
C TYR A 328 -32.26 17.62 30.30
N LYS A 329 -30.96 17.56 29.90
CA LYS A 329 -30.21 18.78 29.56
C LYS A 329 -29.24 18.63 28.38
N ALA A 330 -29.00 19.76 27.71
CA ALA A 330 -28.13 19.94 26.54
C ALA A 330 -26.67 19.52 26.81
N TYR A 331 -26.04 18.93 25.81
CA TYR A 331 -24.61 18.59 25.81
C TYR A 331 -23.74 19.84 25.88
N VAL A 332 -22.64 19.76 26.63
CA VAL A 332 -21.63 20.81 26.73
C VAL A 332 -20.31 20.25 26.22
N CYS A 333 -19.77 20.87 25.17
CA CYS A 333 -18.40 20.64 24.72
C CYS A 333 -17.49 21.65 25.42
N PHE A 334 -16.49 21.14 26.12
CA PHE A 334 -15.57 21.96 26.91
C PHE A 334 -14.51 22.65 26.03
N ASN A 335 -14.21 22.11 24.84
CA ASN A 335 -13.46 22.81 23.81
C ASN A 335 -14.45 23.44 22.80
N THR A 336 -14.18 24.67 22.35
CA THR A 336 -15.12 25.48 21.56
C THR A 336 -14.95 25.33 20.04
N THR A 337 -14.14 24.37 19.58
CA THR A 337 -14.03 24.06 18.15
C THR A 337 -15.28 23.33 17.68
N GLU A 338 -15.74 23.65 16.48
CA GLU A 338 -16.92 22.99 15.86
C GLU A 338 -16.73 21.47 15.72
N ASN A 339 -15.47 21.01 15.64
CA ASN A 339 -15.10 19.61 15.40
C ASN A 339 -14.77 18.80 16.69
N GLY A 340 -14.85 19.43 17.87
CA GLY A 340 -14.53 18.79 19.15
C GLY A 340 -13.03 18.48 19.28
N SER A 341 -12.65 17.80 20.35
CA SER A 341 -11.27 17.39 20.60
C SER A 341 -11.20 16.05 21.33
N GLY A 342 -10.39 15.14 20.77
CA GLY A 342 -9.96 13.94 21.48
C GLY A 342 -8.72 14.16 22.34
N VAL A 343 -8.05 13.07 22.70
CA VAL A 343 -6.81 13.07 23.50
C VAL A 343 -5.61 13.21 22.56
N TRP A 344 -4.71 14.14 22.86
CA TRP A 344 -3.44 14.30 22.14
C TRP A 344 -2.28 13.96 23.07
N LEU A 345 -1.56 12.89 22.76
CA LEU A 345 -0.40 12.42 23.50
C LEU A 345 0.87 12.90 22.80
N ASN A 346 1.68 13.66 23.52
CA ASN A 346 3.03 14.02 23.12
C ASN A 346 4.02 13.29 24.04
N VAL A 347 4.62 12.22 23.53
CA VAL A 347 5.49 11.32 24.28
C VAL A 347 6.93 11.58 23.85
N SER A 348 7.81 11.96 24.78
CA SER A 348 9.19 12.28 24.43
C SER A 348 10.07 11.05 24.16
N GLY A 349 9.60 9.87 24.57
CA GLY A 349 10.23 8.58 24.30
C GLY A 349 9.41 7.70 23.35
N ASP A 350 9.41 6.40 23.62
CA ASP A 350 8.70 5.41 22.83
C ASP A 350 7.28 5.16 23.36
N VAL A 351 6.39 4.74 22.46
CA VAL A 351 5.04 4.28 22.79
C VAL A 351 4.93 2.79 22.50
N ASN A 352 4.63 2.01 23.54
CA ASN A 352 4.44 0.56 23.45
C ASN A 352 2.99 0.20 23.80
N ILE A 353 2.20 -0.08 22.76
CA ILE A 353 0.84 -0.61 22.87
C ILE A 353 0.96 -2.14 22.78
N SER A 354 1.17 -2.78 23.93
CA SER A 354 1.48 -4.21 24.01
C SER A 354 0.30 -5.10 23.61
N SER A 355 0.59 -6.34 23.21
CA SER A 355 -0.46 -7.35 22.99
C SER A 355 -1.37 -7.49 24.21
N GLY A 356 -2.68 -7.54 23.99
CA GLY A 356 -3.71 -7.55 25.02
C GLY A 356 -4.15 -6.17 25.50
N SER A 357 -3.43 -5.09 25.18
CA SER A 357 -3.84 -3.71 25.46
C SER A 357 -4.84 -3.19 24.44
N ARG A 358 -5.70 -2.25 24.88
CA ARG A 358 -6.63 -1.52 24.03
C ARG A 358 -6.57 -0.02 24.34
N VAL A 359 -6.36 0.80 23.33
CA VAL A 359 -6.62 2.25 23.38
C VAL A 359 -8.01 2.48 22.82
N LEU A 360 -8.98 2.80 23.68
CA LEU A 360 -10.40 2.66 23.38
C LEU A 360 -11.13 4.01 23.48
N GLY A 361 -11.59 4.52 22.35
CA GLY A 361 -12.53 5.65 22.26
C GLY A 361 -13.84 5.30 21.57
N THR A 362 -14.22 4.01 21.55
CA THR A 362 -15.49 3.60 20.96
C THR A 362 -16.66 4.24 21.71
N ALA A 363 -17.59 4.88 20.98
CA ALA A 363 -18.74 5.58 21.57
C ALA A 363 -18.39 6.73 22.54
N LEU A 364 -17.16 7.24 22.47
CA LEU A 364 -16.61 8.31 23.31
C LEU A 364 -16.33 9.62 22.54
N GLY A 365 -16.84 9.74 21.31
CA GLY A 365 -16.83 10.96 20.50
C GLY A 365 -18.02 11.87 20.78
N PHE A 366 -18.51 12.56 19.74
CA PHE A 366 -19.70 13.40 19.91
C PHE A 366 -20.92 12.55 20.32
N PRO A 367 -21.75 13.07 21.24
CA PRO A 367 -23.02 12.47 21.59
C PRO A 367 -24.04 12.62 20.43
N PRO A 368 -25.23 11.98 20.54
CA PRO A 368 -26.24 12.01 19.49
C PRO A 368 -26.68 13.44 19.17
N GLU A 369 -26.94 13.71 17.89
CA GLU A 369 -27.33 15.02 17.37
C GLU A 369 -26.31 16.15 17.64
N VAL A 370 -25.05 15.78 17.87
CA VAL A 370 -23.91 16.70 18.04
C VAL A 370 -22.78 16.32 17.09
N GLY A 371 -22.05 17.34 16.64
CA GLY A 371 -20.91 17.23 15.71
C GLY A 371 -21.20 17.84 14.33
N PRO A 372 -20.15 18.13 13.53
CA PRO A 372 -20.28 18.75 12.20
C PRO A 372 -21.07 17.90 11.19
N GLY A 373 -20.96 16.58 11.30
CA GLY A 373 -21.63 15.59 10.45
C GLY A 373 -22.80 14.89 11.12
N LYS A 374 -23.45 15.54 12.10
CA LYS A 374 -24.50 14.90 12.92
C LYS A 374 -25.74 14.45 12.13
N GLY A 375 -26.32 13.34 12.57
CA GLY A 375 -27.63 12.86 12.12
C GLY A 375 -28.75 13.83 12.48
N GLY A 376 -29.66 14.07 11.53
CA GLY A 376 -31.01 14.61 11.76
C GLY A 376 -32.03 13.47 11.90
N THR A 377 -33.32 13.73 11.62
CA THR A 377 -34.38 12.73 11.82
C THR A 377 -34.24 11.48 10.93
N ASN A 378 -34.06 10.29 11.52
CA ASN A 378 -33.69 9.00 10.94
C ASN A 378 -32.40 9.04 10.09
N LEU A 379 -31.34 9.69 10.59
CA LEU A 379 -30.10 9.89 9.83
C LEU A 379 -28.89 9.53 10.69
N ALA A 380 -27.87 8.94 10.06
CA ALA A 380 -26.63 8.55 10.72
C ALA A 380 -25.58 9.67 10.71
N GLY A 381 -24.58 9.56 11.59
CA GLY A 381 -23.45 10.47 11.62
C GLY A 381 -22.48 10.25 10.46
N SER A 382 -21.88 11.33 9.97
CA SER A 382 -20.80 11.36 8.96
C SER A 382 -19.49 11.86 9.58
N HIS A 383 -18.33 11.41 9.09
CA HIS A 383 -17.03 12.01 9.42
C HIS A 383 -16.00 11.85 8.30
N GLY A 384 -15.42 10.65 8.14
CA GLY A 384 -14.53 10.30 7.02
C GLY A 384 -15.28 9.72 5.82
N GLY A 385 -16.37 9.00 6.10
CA GLY A 385 -17.40 8.60 5.17
C GLY A 385 -18.76 9.22 5.53
N LEU A 386 -19.69 9.21 4.56
CA LEU A 386 -21.05 9.72 4.75
C LEU A 386 -21.89 8.74 5.59
N GLY A 387 -22.73 9.23 6.50
CA GLY A 387 -23.76 8.41 7.15
C GLY A 387 -24.87 8.02 6.17
N GLY A 388 -25.57 6.92 6.42
CA GLY A 388 -26.71 6.49 5.60
C GLY A 388 -27.80 7.58 5.49
N LEU A 389 -28.37 7.74 4.29
CA LEU A 389 -29.42 8.71 3.89
C LEU A 389 -29.13 10.21 4.08
N GLN A 390 -27.94 10.67 4.51
CA GLN A 390 -27.65 12.09 4.77
C GLN A 390 -26.63 12.79 3.86
N SER A 391 -26.72 14.13 3.84
CA SER A 391 -25.98 15.10 3.00
C SER A 391 -25.07 16.06 3.78
N SER A 392 -24.82 15.83 5.08
CA SER A 392 -23.80 16.60 5.81
C SER A 392 -22.43 16.10 5.32
N GLY A 393 -21.60 17.02 4.80
CA GLY A 393 -20.32 16.66 4.20
C GLY A 393 -19.40 15.96 5.21
N ILE A 394 -18.51 15.12 4.70
CA ILE A 394 -17.36 14.65 5.47
C ILE A 394 -16.50 15.84 5.91
N TYR A 395 -15.86 15.74 7.06
CA TYR A 395 -15.05 16.82 7.64
C TYR A 395 -13.76 16.26 8.26
N GLY A 396 -12.85 17.14 8.64
CA GLY A 396 -11.52 16.75 9.14
C GLY A 396 -10.53 16.47 8.01
N SER A 397 -9.26 16.29 8.38
CA SER A 397 -8.17 16.05 7.43
C SER A 397 -7.95 14.55 7.21
N GLU A 398 -7.81 14.11 5.96
CA GLU A 398 -7.38 12.74 5.62
C GLU A 398 -5.95 12.45 6.07
N THR A 399 -5.09 13.46 5.99
CA THR A 399 -3.67 13.32 6.28
C THR A 399 -3.33 13.59 7.74
N TYR A 400 -4.09 14.42 8.45
CA TYR A 400 -3.85 14.75 9.86
C TYR A 400 -5.16 14.79 10.68
N PRO A 401 -5.89 13.67 10.78
CA PRO A 401 -7.18 13.62 11.48
C PRO A 401 -7.01 13.78 13.00
N ILE A 402 -7.76 14.69 13.60
CA ILE A 402 -7.75 14.98 15.05
C ILE A 402 -9.14 15.17 15.64
N GLU A 403 -10.16 15.13 14.80
CA GLU A 403 -11.54 15.46 15.10
C GLU A 403 -12.31 14.26 15.66
N LEU A 404 -13.28 14.51 16.54
CA LEU A 404 -14.21 13.48 16.99
C LEU A 404 -15.14 13.07 15.84
N GLY A 405 -15.61 11.83 15.83
CA GLY A 405 -16.74 11.44 14.97
C GLY A 405 -18.03 12.15 15.42
N SER A 406 -19.00 12.28 14.53
CA SER A 406 -20.33 12.87 14.79
C SER A 406 -21.38 11.81 15.18
N GLY A 407 -22.27 12.17 16.11
CA GLY A 407 -23.33 11.29 16.60
C GLY A 407 -24.50 11.15 15.61
N GLY A 408 -25.21 10.03 15.70
CA GLY A 408 -26.47 9.79 14.99
C GLY A 408 -27.67 10.52 15.59
N GLU A 409 -28.90 10.16 15.20
CA GLU A 409 -30.14 10.76 15.73
C GLU A 409 -30.45 10.37 17.19
N ASP A 410 -31.20 11.20 17.92
CA ASP A 410 -31.89 10.82 19.16
C ASP A 410 -33.42 11.04 19.10
N SER A 411 -34.16 10.12 18.48
CA SER A 411 -35.63 10.22 18.40
C SER A 411 -36.38 9.83 19.68
N SER A 412 -35.71 9.20 20.67
CA SER A 412 -36.42 8.58 21.80
C SER A 412 -35.65 8.47 23.12
N PHE A 413 -34.46 9.10 23.24
CA PHE A 413 -33.55 9.02 24.39
C PHE A 413 -33.16 7.60 24.77
N ALA A 414 -33.31 6.67 23.82
CA ALA A 414 -33.31 5.25 24.11
C ALA A 414 -32.11 4.52 23.53
N ASN A 415 -31.35 5.09 22.58
CA ASN A 415 -30.41 4.32 21.77
C ASN A 415 -29.08 5.03 21.43
N GLN A 416 -28.72 6.06 22.21
CA GLN A 416 -27.54 6.94 22.10
C GLN A 416 -26.43 6.50 21.12
N PRO A 417 -26.58 6.77 19.81
CA PRO A 417 -25.59 6.43 18.79
C PRO A 417 -24.40 7.41 18.85
N ASN A 418 -23.63 7.34 19.94
CA ASN A 418 -22.43 8.13 20.13
C ASN A 418 -21.40 7.79 19.05
N ALA A 419 -20.64 8.79 18.64
CA ALA A 419 -19.58 8.59 17.69
C ALA A 419 -18.29 8.05 18.32
N GLY A 420 -17.32 7.73 17.46
CA GLY A 420 -15.96 7.41 17.86
C GLY A 420 -15.16 8.61 18.37
N GLY A 421 -14.31 8.37 19.36
CA GLY A 421 -13.36 9.34 19.91
C GLY A 421 -12.23 9.70 18.95
N ALA A 422 -11.28 10.52 19.40
CA ALA A 422 -10.10 10.86 18.61
C ALA A 422 -8.82 10.70 19.44
N ILE A 423 -7.78 10.11 18.83
CA ILE A 423 -6.45 10.02 19.42
C ILE A 423 -5.40 10.53 18.44
N LYS A 424 -4.52 11.37 18.94
CA LYS A 424 -3.26 11.72 18.29
C LYS A 424 -2.10 11.27 19.17
N ILE A 425 -1.13 10.56 18.62
CA ILE A 425 0.08 10.13 19.33
C ILE A 425 1.31 10.64 18.57
N ASN A 426 2.13 11.44 19.24
CA ASN A 426 3.48 11.84 18.82
C ASN A 426 4.50 11.11 19.69
N ALA A 427 5.48 10.44 19.08
CA ALA A 427 6.53 9.70 19.78
C ALA A 427 7.82 9.55 18.94
N GLN A 428 8.89 9.05 19.56
CA GLN A 428 10.10 8.65 18.81
C GLN A 428 9.83 7.41 17.95
N ASN A 429 9.38 6.32 18.59
CA ASN A 429 8.91 5.10 17.95
C ASN A 429 7.54 4.70 18.50
N ILE A 430 6.71 4.09 17.67
CA ILE A 430 5.43 3.50 18.08
C ILE A 430 5.45 2.00 17.75
N THR A 431 5.44 1.18 18.79
CA THR A 431 5.25 -0.28 18.68
C THR A 431 3.80 -0.60 19.03
N LEU A 432 3.04 -1.07 18.04
CA LEU A 432 1.62 -1.38 18.15
C LEU A 432 1.37 -2.88 17.95
N ASP A 433 1.27 -3.62 19.05
CA ASP A 433 0.88 -5.04 19.08
C ASP A 433 -0.53 -5.27 19.65
N GLY A 434 -1.09 -4.25 20.32
CA GLY A 434 -2.46 -4.22 20.84
C GLY A 434 -3.48 -3.65 19.84
N ILE A 435 -4.55 -3.05 20.35
CA ILE A 435 -5.63 -2.49 19.52
C ILE A 435 -5.82 -1.00 19.81
N ILE A 436 -6.05 -0.18 18.79
CA ILE A 436 -6.57 1.19 18.93
C ILE A 436 -7.92 1.26 18.23
N GLU A 437 -8.97 1.68 18.94
CA GLU A 437 -10.35 1.62 18.45
C GLU A 437 -11.15 2.87 18.77
N MET A 438 -11.58 3.56 17.71
CA MET A 438 -12.35 4.81 17.70
C MET A 438 -13.66 4.63 16.93
N ASN A 439 -14.37 3.55 17.20
CA ASN A 439 -15.58 3.20 16.46
C ASN A 439 -16.81 3.99 16.95
N GLY A 440 -17.75 4.25 16.04
CA GLY A 440 -19.09 4.72 16.40
C GLY A 440 -19.95 3.60 16.99
N ASP A 441 -20.93 3.94 17.83
CA ASP A 441 -21.92 2.97 18.34
C ASP A 441 -23.10 2.82 17.37
N GLY A 442 -23.66 1.63 17.35
CA GLY A 442 -24.83 1.29 16.53
C GLY A 442 -26.14 1.86 17.08
N GLY A 443 -27.00 2.33 16.19
CA GLY A 443 -28.39 2.67 16.51
C GLY A 443 -29.34 1.46 16.39
N THR A 444 -30.52 1.55 17.01
CA THR A 444 -31.61 0.54 16.86
C THR A 444 -32.97 1.24 16.75
N ASN A 445 -34.01 0.55 16.25
CA ASN A 445 -35.39 1.07 16.11
C ASN A 445 -35.51 2.33 15.21
N ASN A 446 -34.99 2.31 13.98
CA ASN A 446 -34.93 3.49 13.09
C ASN A 446 -34.12 4.67 13.67
N ILE A 447 -33.02 4.38 14.37
CA ILE A 447 -32.07 5.41 14.80
C ILE A 447 -30.75 5.18 14.07
N GLY A 448 -30.25 6.22 13.41
CA GLY A 448 -29.01 6.15 12.66
C GLY A 448 -27.78 5.98 13.56
N GLY A 449 -26.79 5.20 13.10
CA GLY A 449 -25.55 4.94 13.84
C GLY A 449 -24.62 6.17 13.97
N GLY A 450 -23.75 6.15 14.98
CA GLY A 450 -22.68 7.14 15.13
C GLY A 450 -21.55 6.89 14.13
N SER A 451 -20.88 7.94 13.66
CA SER A 451 -19.70 7.78 12.79
C SER A 451 -18.45 7.35 13.54
N GLY A 452 -17.50 6.80 12.80
CA GLY A 452 -16.14 6.57 13.27
C GLY A 452 -15.37 7.85 13.56
N GLY A 453 -14.41 7.77 14.48
CA GLY A 453 -13.60 8.89 14.94
C GLY A 453 -12.29 9.09 14.18
N SER A 454 -11.24 9.51 14.89
CA SER A 454 -9.91 9.79 14.33
C SER A 454 -8.80 9.01 15.02
N ILE A 455 -7.88 8.45 14.24
CA ILE A 455 -6.61 7.91 14.74
C ILE A 455 -5.48 8.56 13.95
N LEU A 456 -4.57 9.26 14.64
CA LEU A 456 -3.37 9.84 14.05
C LEU A 456 -2.13 9.38 14.83
N LEU A 457 -1.27 8.63 14.17
CA LEU A 457 0.03 8.19 14.70
C LEU A 457 1.15 8.93 13.97
N ILE A 458 2.02 9.60 14.72
CA ILE A 458 3.19 10.31 14.21
C ILE A 458 4.40 9.82 15.00
N ALA A 459 5.26 9.03 14.37
CA ALA A 459 6.56 8.66 14.91
C ALA A 459 7.66 9.47 14.22
N GLU A 460 8.69 9.89 14.96
CA GLU A 460 9.86 10.51 14.34
C GLU A 460 10.71 9.49 13.58
N SER A 461 10.77 8.24 14.04
CA SER A 461 11.59 7.19 13.43
C SER A 461 10.77 6.07 12.84
N SER A 462 10.01 5.33 13.66
CA SER A 462 9.32 4.15 13.14
C SER A 462 7.96 3.86 13.77
N ILE A 463 7.05 3.35 12.95
CA ILE A 463 5.83 2.66 13.39
C ILE A 463 5.98 1.18 13.02
N SER A 464 5.82 0.30 13.99
CA SER A 464 5.87 -1.15 13.77
C SER A 464 4.89 -1.92 14.64
N GLY A 465 4.73 -3.22 14.35
CA GLY A 465 3.96 -4.15 15.17
C GLY A 465 2.87 -4.90 14.39
N THR A 466 2.11 -5.72 15.12
CA THR A 466 1.08 -6.62 14.54
C THR A 466 -0.35 -6.31 15.01
N GLY A 467 -0.54 -5.17 15.69
CA GLY A 467 -1.80 -4.77 16.31
C GLY A 467 -2.88 -4.37 15.30
N ASN A 468 -4.05 -3.92 15.79
CA ASN A 468 -5.13 -3.49 14.91
C ASN A 468 -5.53 -2.03 15.18
N LEU A 469 -5.88 -1.31 14.11
CA LEU A 469 -6.47 0.03 14.16
C LEU A 469 -7.90 -0.04 13.65
N SER A 470 -8.83 0.64 14.33
CA SER A 470 -10.22 0.71 13.86
C SER A 470 -10.86 2.06 14.16
N ALA A 471 -11.52 2.64 13.16
CA ALA A 471 -12.33 3.85 13.30
C ALA A 471 -13.64 3.72 12.50
N SER A 472 -14.26 2.56 12.56
CA SER A 472 -15.44 2.21 11.77
C SER A 472 -16.71 2.89 12.29
N GLY A 473 -17.68 3.07 11.39
CA GLY A 473 -19.01 3.56 11.74
C GLY A 473 -19.84 2.54 12.52
N GLY A 474 -20.85 3.01 13.24
CA GLY A 474 -21.77 2.17 14.02
C GLY A 474 -22.73 1.37 13.13
N ILE A 475 -22.80 0.06 13.38
CA ILE A 475 -23.67 -0.90 12.69
C ILE A 475 -25.11 -0.78 13.22
N THR A 476 -26.11 -0.72 12.34
CA THR A 476 -27.54 -0.65 12.66
C THR A 476 -28.27 -1.92 12.21
N ARG A 477 -29.42 -2.23 12.83
CA ARG A 477 -30.24 -3.40 12.46
C ARG A 477 -31.53 -3.10 11.70
N ASP A 478 -31.98 -1.85 11.73
CA ASP A 478 -33.27 -1.40 11.16
C ASP A 478 -33.19 0.12 10.84
N SER A 479 -32.03 0.61 10.40
CA SER A 479 -31.77 2.06 10.19
C SER A 479 -30.50 2.30 9.39
N GLU A 480 -30.20 3.57 9.15
CA GLU A 480 -29.02 4.12 8.50
C GLU A 480 -27.75 3.88 9.34
N ALA A 481 -26.72 3.33 8.71
CA ALA A 481 -25.47 3.05 9.43
C ALA A 481 -24.52 4.26 9.42
N GLY A 482 -23.66 4.36 10.43
CA GLY A 482 -22.68 5.45 10.56
C GLY A 482 -21.59 5.39 9.48
N GLY A 483 -21.11 6.54 9.04
CA GLY A 483 -19.96 6.61 8.13
C GLY A 483 -18.64 6.21 8.82
N GLY A 484 -17.68 5.70 8.04
CA GLY A 484 -16.32 5.44 8.53
C GLY A 484 -15.61 6.72 9.02
N GLY A 485 -14.58 6.56 9.84
CA GLY A 485 -13.76 7.63 10.40
C GLY A 485 -12.52 7.93 9.56
N ARG A 486 -11.44 8.40 10.20
CA ARG A 486 -10.17 8.72 9.55
C ARG A 486 -8.99 8.11 10.31
N ILE A 487 -8.08 7.48 9.60
CA ILE A 487 -6.87 6.88 10.18
C ILE A 487 -5.67 7.36 9.39
N ALA A 488 -4.66 7.91 10.06
CA ALA A 488 -3.42 8.33 9.43
C ALA A 488 -2.16 7.91 10.21
N LEU A 489 -1.15 7.47 9.48
CA LEU A 489 0.15 7.05 10.02
C LEU A 489 1.27 7.86 9.33
N HIS A 490 2.18 8.42 10.12
CA HIS A 490 3.37 9.15 9.65
C HIS A 490 4.61 8.67 10.39
N ALA A 491 5.66 8.29 9.64
CA ALA A 491 6.98 7.96 10.21
C ALA A 491 8.10 8.12 9.17
N ASP A 492 9.36 7.96 9.57
CA ASP A 492 10.40 7.72 8.57
C ASP A 492 10.28 6.32 7.97
N ILE A 493 10.03 5.31 8.81
CA ILE A 493 9.87 3.91 8.43
C ILE A 493 8.55 3.37 8.98
N ILE A 494 7.73 2.74 8.13
CA ILE A 494 6.54 2.00 8.57
C ILE A 494 6.76 0.52 8.23
N ASP A 495 6.95 -0.33 9.24
CA ASP A 495 7.02 -1.79 9.13
C ASP A 495 5.89 -2.40 9.94
N PHE A 496 4.68 -2.38 9.36
CA PHE A 496 3.44 -2.68 10.07
C PHE A 496 2.73 -3.88 9.46
N ASN A 497 2.54 -4.91 10.28
CA ASN A 497 1.95 -6.19 9.90
C ASN A 497 0.55 -6.38 10.50
N GLY A 498 -0.03 -5.29 11.00
CA GLY A 498 -1.34 -5.22 11.63
C GLY A 498 -2.46 -4.82 10.68
N ASN A 499 -3.72 -5.04 11.07
CA ASN A 499 -4.87 -4.72 10.22
C ASN A 499 -5.46 -3.34 10.54
N ILE A 500 -6.01 -2.68 9.52
CA ILE A 500 -6.71 -1.40 9.63
C ILE A 500 -8.15 -1.57 9.15
N PHE A 501 -9.12 -1.29 10.03
CA PHE A 501 -10.55 -1.38 9.74
C PHE A 501 -11.21 -0.01 9.88
N ASN A 502 -11.57 0.61 8.77
CA ASN A 502 -12.22 1.90 8.73
C ASN A 502 -13.46 1.86 7.81
N ASN A 503 -14.24 0.82 8.03
CA ASN A 503 -15.44 0.51 7.26
C ASN A 503 -16.60 1.40 7.72
N PRO A 504 -17.64 1.60 6.89
CA PRO A 504 -18.90 2.09 7.42
C PRO A 504 -19.50 1.08 8.40
N GLY A 505 -20.49 1.53 9.16
CA GLY A 505 -21.41 0.59 9.77
C GLY A 505 -22.17 -0.18 8.68
N GLY A 506 -22.41 -1.47 8.91
CA GLY A 506 -23.32 -2.27 8.10
C GLY A 506 -24.79 -2.08 8.50
N ASP A 507 -25.70 -2.34 7.57
CA ASP A 507 -27.08 -2.71 7.87
C ASP A 507 -27.12 -4.23 8.08
N SER A 508 -27.97 -4.74 8.98
CA SER A 508 -28.08 -6.19 9.25
C SER A 508 -29.36 -6.83 8.73
N ASP A 509 -30.28 -6.06 8.11
CA ASP A 509 -31.55 -6.60 7.62
C ASP A 509 -31.56 -6.79 6.08
N ASP A 510 -32.08 -7.94 5.66
CA ASP A 510 -32.16 -8.36 4.24
C ASP A 510 -33.26 -7.62 3.45
N ASP A 511 -34.04 -6.73 4.09
CA ASP A 511 -35.25 -6.11 3.51
C ASP A 511 -34.96 -4.92 2.56
N GLY A 512 -33.70 -4.44 2.50
CA GLY A 512 -33.21 -3.54 1.43
C GLY A 512 -33.71 -2.09 1.44
N ASP A 513 -34.42 -1.66 2.50
CA ASP A 513 -34.95 -0.30 2.64
C ASP A 513 -33.97 0.69 3.34
N TYR A 514 -32.99 0.20 4.12
CA TYR A 514 -32.00 1.05 4.82
C TYR A 514 -30.65 1.07 4.12
N ARG A 515 -29.87 2.14 4.33
CA ARG A 515 -28.63 2.40 3.60
C ARG A 515 -27.40 2.25 4.50
N PRO A 516 -26.37 1.49 4.08
CA PRO A 516 -25.08 1.52 4.76
C PRO A 516 -24.47 2.93 4.70
N GLY A 517 -23.55 3.21 5.62
CA GLY A 517 -22.69 4.38 5.52
C GLY A 517 -21.67 4.24 4.39
N GLY A 518 -20.96 5.32 4.08
CA GLY A 518 -19.79 5.33 3.21
C GLY A 518 -18.50 4.99 3.96
N GLY A 519 -17.54 4.44 3.21
CA GLY A 519 -16.20 4.08 3.70
C GLY A 519 -15.42 5.27 4.28
N GLY A 520 -14.56 4.99 5.26
CA GLY A 520 -13.67 5.99 5.83
C GLY A 520 -12.42 6.23 4.97
N THR A 521 -11.46 6.95 5.55
CA THR A 521 -10.17 7.25 4.91
C THR A 521 -8.98 6.67 5.67
N VAL A 522 -8.01 6.09 4.96
CA VAL A 522 -6.75 5.59 5.52
C VAL A 522 -5.60 6.22 4.75
N TYR A 523 -4.73 6.95 5.45
CA TYR A 523 -3.56 7.61 4.87
C TYR A 523 -2.28 7.11 5.54
N VAL A 524 -1.39 6.49 4.78
CA VAL A 524 -0.11 5.97 5.28
C VAL A 524 1.01 6.69 4.55
N ASN A 525 1.84 7.40 5.29
CA ASN A 525 2.91 8.21 4.72
C ASN A 525 4.21 7.98 5.46
N ALA A 526 5.25 7.61 4.72
CA ALA A 526 6.59 7.57 5.26
C ALA A 526 7.60 8.26 4.33
N THR A 527 8.79 8.50 4.85
CA THR A 527 9.85 9.23 4.12
C THR A 527 10.92 8.30 3.56
N THR A 528 11.10 7.12 4.16
CA THR A 528 12.18 6.19 3.85
C THR A 528 11.69 4.87 3.28
N SER A 529 10.67 4.24 3.88
CA SER A 529 10.10 2.99 3.39
C SER A 529 8.77 2.64 4.07
N ILE A 530 7.84 2.08 3.29
CA ILE A 530 6.66 1.36 3.80
C ILE A 530 6.79 -0.13 3.49
N THR A 531 6.74 -0.96 4.52
CA THR A 531 6.46 -2.41 4.43
C THR A 531 5.17 -2.69 5.18
N PHE A 532 4.14 -3.14 4.46
CA PHE A 532 2.82 -3.38 5.02
C PHE A 532 2.28 -4.73 4.55
N SER A 533 2.04 -5.65 5.49
CA SER A 533 1.51 -6.99 5.17
C SER A 533 0.11 -7.28 5.74
N GLY A 534 -0.41 -6.40 6.60
CA GLY A 534 -1.77 -6.52 7.10
C GLY A 534 -2.83 -6.05 6.10
N ASN A 535 -4.09 -6.32 6.42
CA ASN A 535 -5.22 -5.92 5.58
C ASN A 535 -5.69 -4.51 5.92
N VAL A 536 -6.07 -3.74 4.89
CA VAL A 536 -6.71 -2.43 5.05
C VAL A 536 -8.08 -2.48 4.41
N SER A 537 -9.12 -2.17 5.19
CA SER A 537 -10.49 -2.14 4.69
C SER A 537 -11.14 -0.81 5.04
N THR A 538 -11.68 -0.15 4.03
CA THR A 538 -12.68 0.92 4.13
C THR A 538 -13.98 0.54 3.40
N ALA A 539 -14.09 -0.72 2.96
CA ALA A 539 -15.14 -1.22 2.11
C ALA A 539 -16.53 -1.29 2.77
N VAL A 540 -17.54 -1.10 1.93
CA VAL A 540 -18.96 -1.30 2.27
C VAL A 540 -19.35 -2.74 1.97
N ILE A 541 -20.03 -3.42 2.91
CA ILE A 541 -20.59 -4.76 2.67
C ILE A 541 -21.96 -4.57 2.00
N GLU A 542 -22.10 -4.93 0.72
CA GLU A 542 -23.36 -4.84 0.00
C GLU A 542 -24.42 -5.82 0.57
N LEU A 543 -25.52 -5.26 1.06
CA LEU A 543 -26.81 -5.95 1.20
C LEU A 543 -27.84 -5.10 0.44
N GLY A 544 -28.35 -5.59 -0.70
CA GLY A 544 -29.55 -5.01 -1.33
C GLY A 544 -29.38 -3.98 -2.47
N GLY A 545 -28.19 -3.74 -3.03
CA GLY A 545 -28.03 -3.01 -4.31
C GLY A 545 -28.27 -1.49 -4.28
N GLN A 546 -27.98 -0.82 -3.16
CA GLN A 546 -28.07 0.64 -3.01
C GLN A 546 -26.70 1.32 -3.25
N ASN A 547 -26.70 2.48 -3.91
CA ASN A 547 -25.48 3.30 -4.15
C ASN A 547 -24.88 3.81 -2.83
N THR A 548 -23.77 3.21 -2.39
CA THR A 548 -22.97 3.68 -1.25
C THR A 548 -21.54 3.95 -1.68
N ASP A 549 -20.93 4.99 -1.12
CA ASP A 549 -19.59 5.41 -1.47
C ASP A 549 -18.54 4.54 -0.78
N GLY A 550 -17.62 4.00 -1.58
CA GLY A 550 -16.40 3.37 -1.09
C GLY A 550 -15.52 4.37 -0.33
N GLY A 551 -14.50 3.86 0.35
CA GLY A 551 -13.56 4.70 1.08
C GLY A 551 -12.37 5.16 0.24
N ASN A 552 -11.42 5.82 0.91
CA ASN A 552 -10.13 6.19 0.32
C ASN A 552 -8.99 5.50 1.09
N ILE A 553 -8.07 4.86 0.37
CA ILE A 553 -6.82 4.33 0.91
C ILE A 553 -5.67 4.98 0.13
N THR A 554 -4.74 5.61 0.82
CA THR A 554 -3.57 6.23 0.20
C THR A 554 -2.29 5.79 0.89
N PHE A 555 -1.32 5.34 0.09
CA PHE A 555 0.05 5.09 0.54
C PHE A 555 1.00 6.06 -0.19
N THR A 556 1.89 6.70 0.54
CA THR A 556 2.89 7.62 0.00
C THR A 556 4.25 7.35 0.65
N ASP A 557 5.27 7.02 -0.14
CA ASP A 557 6.66 6.89 0.30
C ASP A 557 7.63 6.97 -0.89
N THR A 558 8.93 6.90 -0.64
CA THR A 558 9.95 6.60 -1.65
C THR A 558 9.81 5.16 -2.17
N ILE A 559 9.78 4.17 -1.26
CA ILE A 559 9.72 2.73 -1.58
C ILE A 559 8.60 2.04 -0.78
N ILE A 560 7.75 1.30 -1.49
CA ILE A 560 6.58 0.66 -0.89
C ILE A 560 6.59 -0.85 -1.20
N THR A 561 6.46 -1.68 -0.17
CA THR A 561 6.20 -3.12 -0.27
C THR A 561 4.86 -3.45 0.38
N LEU A 562 3.88 -3.87 -0.42
CA LEU A 562 2.54 -4.25 0.04
C LEU A 562 2.27 -5.73 -0.24
N SER A 563 1.69 -6.44 0.73
CA SER A 563 1.36 -7.88 0.60
C SER A 563 0.01 -8.30 1.21
N GLY A 564 -0.79 -7.35 1.67
CA GLY A 564 -2.12 -7.62 2.26
C GLY A 564 -3.27 -7.53 1.25
N PHE A 565 -4.49 -7.60 1.78
CA PHE A 565 -5.72 -7.26 1.07
C PHE A 565 -6.13 -5.81 1.38
N TYR A 566 -6.23 -4.98 0.35
CA TYR A 566 -6.59 -3.57 0.44
C TYR A 566 -7.93 -3.37 -0.26
N ASN A 567 -8.97 -3.08 0.53
CA ASN A 567 -10.33 -3.00 0.02
C ASN A 567 -10.99 -1.66 0.38
N ALA A 568 -11.24 -0.85 -0.64
CA ALA A 568 -11.97 0.40 -0.56
C ALA A 568 -13.32 0.35 -1.28
N SER A 569 -13.79 -0.83 -1.70
CA SER A 569 -14.99 -0.97 -2.54
C SER A 569 -16.25 -0.36 -1.92
N GLY A 570 -16.99 0.40 -2.73
CA GLY A 570 -18.40 0.74 -2.51
C GLY A 570 -19.28 0.12 -3.60
N HIS A 571 -20.49 0.67 -3.80
CA HIS A 571 -21.37 0.20 -4.87
C HIS A 571 -20.76 0.47 -6.24
N GLY A 572 -20.63 -0.59 -7.05
CA GLY A 572 -19.94 -0.51 -8.35
C GLY A 572 -18.46 -0.17 -8.24
N ASP A 573 -17.83 -0.48 -7.11
CA ASP A 573 -16.40 -0.28 -6.82
C ASP A 573 -15.93 1.19 -6.92
N ASN A 574 -16.78 2.14 -6.50
CA ASN A 574 -16.52 3.59 -6.60
C ASN A 574 -15.54 4.19 -5.55
N GLY A 575 -14.86 3.34 -4.76
CA GLY A 575 -13.80 3.79 -3.84
C GLY A 575 -12.48 4.06 -4.56
N THR A 576 -11.47 4.51 -3.80
CA THR A 576 -10.16 4.83 -4.37
C THR A 576 -9.04 4.20 -3.55
N ILE A 577 -8.09 3.56 -4.24
CA ILE A 577 -6.80 3.16 -3.68
C ILE A 577 -5.71 3.86 -4.49
N THR A 578 -4.92 4.70 -3.84
CA THR A 578 -3.83 5.48 -4.47
C THR A 578 -2.50 5.07 -3.86
N ILE A 579 -1.52 4.79 -4.72
CA ILE A 579 -0.16 4.40 -4.31
C ILE A 579 0.83 5.35 -4.99
N ASN A 580 1.49 6.15 -4.17
CA ASN A 580 2.43 7.19 -4.60
C ASN A 580 3.84 6.77 -4.19
N TYR A 581 4.68 6.48 -5.17
CA TYR A 581 6.04 6.00 -4.95
C TYR A 581 7.02 6.56 -5.98
N THR A 582 8.30 6.63 -5.62
CA THR A 582 9.35 7.19 -6.48
C THR A 582 10.49 6.20 -6.76
N ASP A 583 10.54 5.07 -6.04
CA ASP A 583 11.51 4.00 -6.24
C ASP A 583 10.87 2.81 -6.97
N CYS A 584 11.39 2.48 -8.15
CA CYS A 584 10.91 1.38 -8.99
C CYS A 584 11.18 -0.03 -8.39
N SER A 585 11.88 -0.12 -7.25
CA SER A 585 12.00 -1.37 -6.48
C SER A 585 10.81 -1.64 -5.55
N SER A 586 9.79 -0.78 -5.54
CA SER A 586 8.51 -1.03 -4.87
C SER A 586 7.87 -2.34 -5.37
N ASP A 587 7.28 -3.12 -4.46
CA ASP A 587 6.73 -4.47 -4.75
C ASP A 587 5.30 -4.60 -4.23
N PHE A 588 4.40 -4.97 -5.14
CA PHE A 588 2.98 -5.18 -4.88
C PHE A 588 2.53 -6.59 -5.28
N SER A 589 3.45 -7.50 -5.60
CA SER A 589 3.16 -8.85 -6.12
C SER A 589 2.38 -9.73 -5.13
N GLY A 590 2.50 -9.43 -3.82
CA GLY A 590 1.72 -10.07 -2.77
C GLY A 590 0.40 -9.36 -2.45
N ALA A 591 0.16 -8.15 -2.99
CA ALA A 591 -1.01 -7.36 -2.66
C ALA A 591 -2.22 -7.72 -3.52
N THR A 592 -3.41 -7.58 -2.94
CA THR A 592 -4.68 -7.63 -3.68
C THR A 592 -5.45 -6.35 -3.42
N PHE A 593 -5.88 -5.69 -4.48
CA PHE A 593 -6.58 -4.41 -4.43
C PHE A 593 -8.02 -4.57 -4.90
N GLN A 594 -8.95 -3.92 -4.20
CA GLN A 594 -10.34 -3.80 -4.63
C GLN A 594 -10.88 -2.41 -4.24
N PRO A 595 -11.18 -1.50 -5.18
CA PRO A 595 -10.90 -1.57 -6.63
C PRO A 595 -9.41 -1.64 -6.96
N ASP A 596 -9.08 -1.80 -8.24
CA ASP A 596 -7.70 -1.71 -8.72
C ASP A 596 -7.02 -0.41 -8.23
N ALA A 597 -5.76 -0.52 -7.81
CA ALA A 597 -5.00 0.63 -7.35
C ALA A 597 -4.62 1.57 -8.49
N ILE A 598 -4.67 2.86 -8.20
CA ILE A 598 -4.14 3.93 -9.04
C ILE A 598 -2.70 4.17 -8.59
N TYR A 599 -1.75 3.93 -9.48
CA TYR A 599 -0.33 4.18 -9.24
C TYR A 599 0.02 5.58 -9.77
N GLU A 600 0.38 6.51 -8.87
CA GLU A 600 0.96 7.79 -9.25
C GLU A 600 2.47 7.69 -9.01
N THR A 601 3.20 7.26 -10.04
CA THR A 601 4.65 7.03 -9.98
C THR A 601 5.41 8.23 -10.55
N GLU A 602 6.48 8.64 -9.87
CA GLU A 602 7.55 9.47 -10.45
C GLU A 602 8.82 8.65 -10.72
N CYS A 603 8.76 7.33 -10.57
CA CYS A 603 9.85 6.42 -10.85
C CYS A 603 10.03 6.26 -12.37
N ASN A 604 11.24 6.55 -12.87
CA ASN A 604 11.66 6.46 -14.26
C ASN A 604 12.80 5.44 -14.34
N LEU A 605 12.75 4.49 -15.27
CA LEU A 605 13.87 3.62 -15.57
C LEU A 605 14.58 4.14 -16.82
N ALA A 606 15.91 4.24 -16.76
CA ALA A 606 16.66 4.63 -17.95
C ALA A 606 16.42 3.63 -19.11
N PRO A 607 16.40 4.09 -20.37
CA PRO A 607 16.14 3.22 -21.51
C PRO A 607 17.20 2.12 -21.64
N GLU A 608 16.85 0.96 -22.22
CA GLU A 608 17.83 -0.10 -22.41
C GLU A 608 18.95 0.31 -23.39
N ASP A 609 20.15 -0.20 -23.15
CA ASP A 609 21.31 0.06 -24.02
C ASP A 609 21.04 -0.42 -25.46
N PRO A 610 21.05 0.47 -26.47
CA PRO A 610 20.71 0.11 -27.84
C PRO A 610 21.79 -0.79 -28.47
N THR A 611 21.41 -1.65 -29.43
CA THR A 611 22.35 -2.48 -30.19
C THR A 611 22.51 -1.97 -31.64
N PRO A 612 23.34 -0.94 -31.90
CA PRO A 612 23.49 -0.33 -33.20
C PRO A 612 24.16 -1.24 -34.24
N THR A 613 23.56 -1.29 -35.43
CA THR A 613 24.09 -1.95 -36.62
C THR A 613 24.39 -0.90 -37.69
N LEU A 614 25.56 -1.02 -38.34
CA LEU A 614 26.01 -0.11 -39.39
C LEU A 614 26.24 -0.87 -40.71
N VAL A 615 25.58 -0.41 -41.78
CA VAL A 615 25.68 -0.99 -43.13
C VAL A 615 25.81 0.12 -44.18
N SER A 616 26.37 -0.17 -45.36
CA SER A 616 26.15 0.71 -46.52
C SER A 616 24.78 0.40 -47.12
N VAL A 617 24.02 1.43 -47.49
CA VAL A 617 22.62 1.32 -47.94
C VAL A 617 22.49 0.40 -49.15
N ASP A 618 23.49 0.40 -50.02
CA ASP A 618 23.55 -0.48 -51.19
C ASP A 618 24.30 -1.79 -50.93
N GLY A 619 25.05 -1.96 -49.83
CA GLY A 619 25.91 -3.11 -49.57
C GLY A 619 27.30 -3.11 -50.24
N THR A 620 27.66 -2.10 -51.02
CA THR A 620 28.95 -2.04 -51.74
C THR A 620 30.13 -1.57 -50.90
N ASN A 621 29.87 -0.88 -49.78
CA ASN A 621 30.88 -0.17 -48.98
C ASN A 621 31.79 0.75 -49.81
N THR A 622 31.29 1.29 -50.94
CA THR A 622 32.06 2.20 -51.80
C THR A 622 31.85 3.67 -51.42
N THR A 623 32.62 4.57 -52.02
CA THR A 623 32.46 6.02 -51.84
C THR A 623 31.17 6.59 -52.44
N SER A 624 30.36 5.78 -53.13
CA SER A 624 29.07 6.18 -53.71
C SER A 624 27.86 5.72 -52.89
N ALA A 625 28.08 5.02 -51.78
CA ALA A 625 27.04 4.41 -50.97
C ALA A 625 26.87 5.14 -49.64
N ASP A 626 25.66 5.60 -49.33
CA ASP A 626 25.38 6.16 -48.00
C ASP A 626 25.50 5.06 -46.93
N LEU A 627 25.76 5.41 -45.67
CA LEU A 627 25.76 4.47 -44.55
C LEU A 627 24.48 4.62 -43.71
N ASN A 628 23.89 3.51 -43.27
CA ASN A 628 22.74 3.49 -42.39
C ASN A 628 23.10 2.88 -41.03
N CYS A 629 22.90 3.64 -39.97
CA CYS A 629 22.97 3.19 -38.59
C CYS A 629 21.56 2.94 -38.06
N SER A 630 21.28 1.74 -37.57
CA SER A 630 19.96 1.38 -37.06
C SER A 630 20.01 0.53 -35.80
N ALA A 631 18.96 0.62 -34.97
CA ALA A 631 18.74 -0.22 -33.80
C ALA A 631 17.25 -0.26 -33.46
N THR A 632 16.76 -1.39 -32.94
CA THR A 632 15.48 -1.39 -32.22
C THR A 632 15.71 -0.74 -30.86
N ILE A 633 14.96 0.31 -30.58
CA ILE A 633 15.07 1.05 -29.31
C ILE A 633 13.97 0.58 -28.38
N THR A 634 14.30 0.39 -27.11
CA THR A 634 13.35 -0.07 -26.10
C THR A 634 13.51 0.70 -24.80
N ASP A 635 12.41 0.75 -24.05
CA ASP A 635 12.39 1.19 -22.67
C ASP A 635 11.63 0.18 -21.78
N THR A 636 12.06 0.00 -20.54
CA THR A 636 11.47 -0.97 -19.61
C THR A 636 10.10 -0.52 -19.13
N ASP A 637 9.93 0.77 -18.84
CA ASP A 637 8.66 1.35 -18.35
C ASP A 637 7.74 1.84 -19.50
N GLY A 638 8.24 1.84 -20.74
CA GLY A 638 7.46 2.07 -21.94
C GLY A 638 7.45 3.50 -22.44
N ASP A 639 8.33 4.35 -21.91
CA ASP A 639 8.44 5.74 -22.32
C ASP A 639 8.89 5.93 -23.78
N ALA A 640 8.54 7.09 -24.33
CA ALA A 640 8.88 7.46 -25.69
C ALA A 640 10.26 8.11 -25.72
N MET A 641 11.16 7.58 -26.56
CA MET A 641 12.57 7.95 -26.52
C MET A 641 12.97 8.90 -27.66
N ASN A 642 14.00 9.70 -27.41
CA ASN A 642 14.79 10.40 -28.42
C ASN A 642 16.13 9.68 -28.60
N VAL A 643 16.75 9.86 -29.77
CA VAL A 643 17.99 9.15 -30.11
C VAL A 643 19.10 10.13 -30.45
N SER A 644 20.23 10.03 -29.75
CA SER A 644 21.48 10.69 -30.11
C SER A 644 22.35 9.74 -30.91
N VAL A 645 22.83 10.20 -32.06
CA VAL A 645 23.71 9.45 -32.97
C VAL A 645 25.04 10.15 -33.09
N VAL A 646 26.13 9.42 -32.85
CA VAL A 646 27.49 9.89 -33.14
C VAL A 646 28.12 9.04 -34.23
N TRP A 647 28.91 9.66 -35.10
CA TRP A 647 29.63 8.98 -36.17
C TRP A 647 31.12 9.16 -35.95
N TYR A 648 31.86 8.05 -35.95
CA TYR A 648 33.31 8.03 -35.81
C TYR A 648 33.95 7.65 -37.14
N LYS A 649 34.95 8.43 -37.56
CA LYS A 649 35.83 8.12 -38.69
C LYS A 649 37.22 7.79 -38.15
N ASP A 650 37.73 6.61 -38.46
CA ASP A 650 39.04 6.10 -38.03
C ASP A 650 39.25 6.18 -36.50
N GLY A 651 38.16 5.99 -35.75
CA GLY A 651 38.15 6.06 -34.28
C GLY A 651 38.09 7.49 -33.70
N VAL A 652 37.99 8.52 -34.54
CA VAL A 652 37.82 9.93 -34.12
C VAL A 652 36.38 10.37 -34.35
N LEU A 653 35.78 11.04 -33.35
CA LEU A 653 34.43 11.60 -33.48
C LEU A 653 34.39 12.58 -34.65
N ASN A 654 33.49 12.34 -35.60
CA ASN A 654 33.34 13.13 -36.81
C ASN A 654 32.07 13.99 -36.79
N LEU A 655 30.93 13.39 -36.45
CA LEU A 655 29.62 14.03 -36.47
C LEU A 655 28.76 13.57 -35.28
N SER A 656 27.91 14.45 -34.76
CA SER A 656 26.92 14.15 -33.73
C SER A 656 25.59 14.76 -34.13
N LEU A 657 24.50 13.99 -34.04
CA LEU A 657 23.15 14.38 -34.43
C LEU A 657 22.14 13.89 -33.40
N ASP A 658 21.16 14.71 -33.06
CA ASP A 658 20.07 14.35 -32.15
C ASP A 658 18.74 14.26 -32.91
N TYR A 659 17.99 13.19 -32.68
CA TYR A 659 16.71 12.89 -33.29
C TYR A 659 15.61 12.94 -32.23
N ASN A 660 15.01 14.13 -32.07
CA ASN A 660 14.04 14.44 -31.02
C ASN A 660 12.59 14.25 -31.47
N ASN A 661 12.21 13.02 -31.84
CA ASN A 661 10.91 12.73 -32.45
C ASN A 661 9.95 11.93 -31.55
N SER A 662 10.31 11.66 -30.28
CA SER A 662 9.50 10.86 -29.34
C SER A 662 9.07 9.52 -29.95
N TYR A 663 10.07 8.70 -30.28
CA TYR A 663 9.86 7.37 -30.84
C TYR A 663 9.23 6.44 -29.81
N VAL A 664 8.20 5.70 -30.22
CA VAL A 664 7.49 4.74 -29.35
C VAL A 664 8.42 3.56 -29.00
N ASN A 665 8.29 3.02 -27.79
CA ASN A 665 8.98 1.79 -27.38
C ASN A 665 8.84 0.66 -28.41
N GLY A 666 9.95 0.00 -28.76
CA GLY A 666 10.02 -1.06 -29.77
C GLY A 666 10.21 -0.58 -31.22
N THR A 667 10.38 0.73 -31.46
CA THR A 667 10.61 1.28 -32.80
C THR A 667 11.96 0.85 -33.37
N LEU A 668 12.02 0.50 -34.66
CA LEU A 668 13.27 0.38 -35.40
C LEU A 668 13.74 1.79 -35.83
N PHE A 669 14.72 2.34 -35.12
CA PHE A 669 15.35 3.62 -35.44
C PHE A 669 16.38 3.48 -36.57
N SER A 670 16.52 4.49 -37.42
CA SER A 670 17.49 4.53 -38.53
C SER A 670 18.00 5.96 -38.79
N ALA A 671 19.31 6.09 -39.03
CA ALA A 671 20.01 7.34 -39.33
C ALA A 671 21.01 7.17 -40.48
N ILE A 672 21.02 8.10 -41.43
CA ILE A 672 21.84 8.05 -42.65
C ILE A 672 23.05 8.99 -42.57
N LEU A 673 24.23 8.49 -42.94
CA LEU A 673 25.42 9.27 -43.24
C LEU A 673 25.66 9.29 -44.76
N ASP A 674 25.62 10.47 -45.35
CA ASP A 674 25.74 10.68 -46.80
C ASP A 674 27.13 10.27 -47.33
N SER A 675 27.13 9.57 -48.47
CA SER A 675 28.29 9.06 -49.21
C SER A 675 29.32 10.13 -49.56
N GLY A 676 28.92 11.39 -49.66
CA GLY A 676 29.82 12.54 -49.87
C GLY A 676 30.85 12.73 -48.75
N ASN A 677 30.68 12.08 -47.60
CA ASN A 677 31.64 12.08 -46.49
C ASN A 677 32.68 10.96 -46.57
N LEU A 678 32.51 10.00 -47.49
CA LEU A 678 33.28 8.77 -47.52
C LEU A 678 34.49 8.88 -48.44
N SER A 679 35.62 8.32 -47.99
CA SER A 679 36.83 8.15 -48.79
C SER A 679 37.33 6.72 -48.68
N VAL A 680 37.92 6.20 -49.75
CA VAL A 680 38.49 4.85 -49.78
C VAL A 680 39.52 4.69 -48.65
N GLY A 681 39.36 3.64 -47.86
CA GLY A 681 40.20 3.31 -46.71
C GLY A 681 39.68 3.82 -45.36
N ASP A 682 38.64 4.66 -45.33
CA ASP A 682 38.02 5.11 -44.09
C ASP A 682 37.38 3.93 -43.33
N VAL A 683 37.50 3.91 -41.99
CA VAL A 683 36.72 3.02 -41.12
C VAL A 683 35.68 3.81 -40.34
N TRP A 684 34.40 3.55 -40.60
CA TRP A 684 33.27 4.22 -39.96
C TRP A 684 32.62 3.37 -38.86
N LYS A 685 32.19 4.03 -37.79
CA LYS A 685 31.30 3.46 -36.75
C LYS A 685 30.20 4.46 -36.44
N CYS A 686 29.03 3.97 -36.05
CA CYS A 686 28.04 4.80 -35.40
C CYS A 686 27.91 4.43 -33.92
N GLY A 687 27.65 5.40 -33.06
CA GLY A 687 27.25 5.21 -31.68
C GLY A 687 25.84 5.73 -31.47
N LEU A 688 25.06 5.01 -30.66
CA LEU A 688 23.70 5.41 -30.28
C LEU A 688 23.60 5.54 -28.76
N ARG A 689 22.76 6.48 -28.33
CA ARG A 689 22.29 6.64 -26.96
C ARG A 689 20.83 7.10 -26.98
N LEU A 690 20.02 6.57 -26.07
CA LEU A 690 18.60 6.85 -25.96
C LEU A 690 18.33 7.80 -24.79
N HIS A 691 17.23 8.55 -24.87
CA HIS A 691 16.74 9.43 -23.80
C HIS A 691 15.22 9.44 -23.77
N ASP A 692 14.62 8.98 -22.68
CA ASP A 692 13.16 8.91 -22.45
C ASP A 692 12.52 10.28 -22.17
N GLY A 693 13.32 11.29 -21.79
CA GLY A 693 12.82 12.58 -21.31
C GLY A 693 13.41 12.99 -19.97
N THR A 694 13.88 12.01 -19.20
CA THR A 694 14.42 12.10 -17.85
C THR A 694 15.86 11.58 -17.79
N ASP A 695 16.10 10.34 -18.21
CA ASP A 695 17.37 9.63 -18.11
C ASP A 695 17.92 9.19 -19.48
N TYR A 696 19.23 8.85 -19.50
CA TYR A 696 19.93 8.39 -20.69
C TYR A 696 20.38 6.93 -20.53
N SER A 697 20.30 6.18 -21.63
CA SER A 697 21.02 4.91 -21.75
C SER A 697 22.55 5.14 -21.78
N SER A 698 23.34 4.06 -21.74
CA SER A 698 24.77 4.14 -22.06
C SER A 698 24.98 4.39 -23.56
N TRP A 699 26.17 4.89 -23.92
CA TRP A 699 26.60 4.94 -25.32
C TRP A 699 27.05 3.55 -25.78
N VAL A 700 26.45 3.05 -26.86
CA VAL A 700 26.85 1.80 -27.51
C VAL A 700 27.30 2.08 -28.94
N ASN A 701 28.40 1.45 -29.38
CA ASN A 701 28.95 1.63 -30.73
C ASN A 701 28.74 0.39 -31.59
N SER A 702 28.50 0.60 -32.88
CA SER A 702 28.48 -0.44 -33.91
C SER A 702 29.87 -1.05 -34.14
N SER A 703 29.91 -2.17 -34.88
CA SER A 703 31.13 -2.63 -35.53
C SER A 703 31.63 -1.59 -36.56
N GLY A 704 32.92 -1.67 -36.90
CA GLY A 704 33.53 -0.79 -37.90
C GLY A 704 33.26 -1.26 -39.33
N LEU A 705 32.94 -0.33 -40.22
CA LEU A 705 32.70 -0.55 -41.65
C LEU A 705 33.79 0.16 -42.46
N THR A 706 34.49 -0.57 -43.34
CA THR A 706 35.61 -0.04 -44.14
C THR A 706 35.17 0.31 -45.55
N VAL A 707 35.52 1.51 -46.04
CA VAL A 707 35.19 1.97 -47.39
C VAL A 707 36.22 1.48 -48.42
N VAL A 708 35.79 0.94 -49.57
CA VAL A 708 36.65 0.25 -50.57
C VAL A 708 36.63 0.89 -51.98
N SER A 709 37.62 0.57 -52.83
CA SER A 709 37.71 0.98 -54.25
C SER A 709 37.60 -0.23 -55.20
N GLY A 710 36.73 -0.18 -56.21
CA GLY A 710 36.59 -1.25 -57.24
C GLY A 710 37.69 -1.27 -58.33
N GLY A 711 37.89 -2.41 -59.02
CA GLY A 711 38.81 -2.58 -60.16
C GLY A 711 38.58 -3.84 -61.04
N THR A 712 39.27 -3.97 -62.18
CA THR A 712 39.10 -5.11 -63.12
C THR A 712 39.91 -6.35 -62.70
N ASN A 713 39.23 -7.49 -62.52
CA ASN A 713 39.81 -8.75 -62.07
C ASN A 713 39.54 -9.88 -63.07
N VAL A 714 40.61 -10.42 -63.66
CA VAL A 714 40.56 -11.39 -64.76
C VAL A 714 40.84 -12.81 -64.26
N TRP A 715 40.04 -13.77 -64.70
CA TRP A 715 40.27 -15.20 -64.45
C TRP A 715 41.48 -15.71 -65.26
N SER A 716 42.54 -16.16 -64.58
CA SER A 716 43.87 -16.38 -65.17
C SER A 716 44.51 -17.72 -64.83
N CYS A 717 43.74 -18.67 -64.27
CA CYS A 717 44.26 -19.98 -63.88
C CYS A 717 44.70 -20.87 -65.06
N THR A 718 45.66 -21.78 -64.86
CA THR A 718 46.13 -22.69 -65.91
C THR A 718 45.95 -24.15 -65.50
N GLY A 719 45.29 -24.95 -66.35
CA GLY A 719 45.07 -26.38 -66.12
C GLY A 719 43.76 -26.89 -66.72
N SER A 720 43.54 -28.21 -66.63
CA SER A 720 42.28 -28.85 -67.04
C SER A 720 41.41 -29.29 -65.86
N GLU A 721 41.87 -29.07 -64.63
CA GLU A 721 41.11 -29.37 -63.42
C GLU A 721 40.25 -28.18 -63.01
N ILE A 722 39.04 -28.46 -62.49
CA ILE A 722 38.11 -27.43 -61.99
C ILE A 722 38.75 -26.69 -60.81
N GLN A 723 38.78 -25.36 -60.87
CA GLN A 723 39.27 -24.49 -59.80
C GLN A 723 38.11 -23.77 -59.09
N LEU A 724 38.27 -23.51 -57.80
CA LEU A 724 37.28 -22.78 -57.01
C LEU A 724 37.39 -21.27 -57.26
N TRP A 725 36.24 -20.57 -57.32
CA TRP A 725 36.15 -19.11 -57.36
C TRP A 725 36.97 -18.43 -56.25
N THR A 726 37.06 -19.07 -55.08
CA THR A 726 37.81 -18.60 -53.90
C THR A 726 39.33 -18.78 -53.99
N ASN A 727 39.86 -19.32 -55.09
CA ASN A 727 41.29 -19.41 -55.29
C ASN A 727 41.85 -18.03 -55.71
N THR A 728 42.39 -17.27 -54.76
CA THR A 728 42.97 -15.94 -54.99
C THR A 728 44.09 -15.91 -56.02
N THR A 729 44.77 -17.05 -56.26
CA THR A 729 45.83 -17.14 -57.27
C THR A 729 45.30 -17.27 -58.70
N CYS A 730 44.02 -17.57 -58.88
CA CYS A 730 43.36 -17.61 -60.19
C CYS A 730 42.91 -16.22 -60.69
N TRP A 731 43.16 -15.15 -59.92
CA TRP A 731 42.65 -13.81 -60.19
C TRP A 731 43.81 -12.83 -60.45
N SER A 732 43.69 -12.00 -61.49
CA SER A 732 44.76 -11.08 -61.91
C SER A 732 45.15 -10.05 -60.84
N LEU A 733 44.25 -9.71 -59.93
CA LEU A 733 44.53 -8.80 -58.81
C LEU A 733 45.13 -9.51 -57.58
N GLY A 734 45.32 -10.84 -57.62
CA GLY A 734 45.84 -11.63 -56.49
C GLY A 734 44.92 -11.65 -55.26
N ARG A 735 43.66 -11.23 -55.43
CA ARG A 735 42.60 -11.19 -54.41
C ARG A 735 41.28 -11.64 -55.02
N LEU A 736 40.34 -12.02 -54.15
CA LEU A 736 38.98 -12.33 -54.57
C LEU A 736 38.28 -11.08 -55.15
N PRO A 737 37.36 -11.28 -56.10
CA PRO A 737 36.35 -10.30 -56.49
C PRO A 737 35.64 -9.70 -55.28
N LEU A 738 35.44 -8.38 -55.29
CA LEU A 738 34.66 -7.61 -54.30
C LEU A 738 33.57 -6.80 -55.01
N GLY A 739 32.55 -6.35 -54.28
CA GLY A 739 31.57 -5.39 -54.80
C GLY A 739 32.25 -4.17 -55.43
N GLY A 740 31.79 -3.78 -56.62
CA GLY A 740 32.38 -2.73 -57.45
C GLY A 740 33.52 -3.17 -58.39
N ASP A 741 33.94 -4.44 -58.39
CA ASP A 741 34.94 -4.95 -59.35
C ASP A 741 34.31 -5.28 -60.72
N ASP A 742 35.08 -5.14 -61.81
CA ASP A 742 34.75 -5.68 -63.13
C ASP A 742 35.33 -7.09 -63.28
N ILE A 743 34.49 -8.09 -63.47
CA ILE A 743 34.92 -9.48 -63.60
C ILE A 743 35.02 -9.87 -65.06
N VAL A 744 36.16 -10.43 -65.46
CA VAL A 744 36.42 -10.84 -66.85
C VAL A 744 36.90 -12.27 -66.92
N PHE A 745 36.20 -13.09 -67.71
CA PHE A 745 36.66 -14.38 -68.21
C PHE A 745 37.01 -14.21 -69.68
N ASP A 746 38.30 -14.30 -70.02
CA ASP A 746 38.80 -14.15 -71.39
C ASP A 746 39.57 -15.40 -71.85
N GLY A 747 40.03 -15.42 -73.10
CA GLY A 747 40.77 -16.54 -73.67
C GLY A 747 42.18 -16.77 -73.07
N THR A 748 42.61 -16.00 -72.06
CA THR A 748 43.92 -16.24 -71.40
C THR A 748 43.90 -17.47 -70.50
N SER A 749 42.71 -17.89 -70.04
CA SER A 749 42.47 -19.11 -69.28
C SER A 749 41.19 -19.79 -69.78
N THR A 750 41.24 -21.10 -69.99
CA THR A 750 40.05 -21.93 -70.24
C THR A 750 39.78 -22.89 -69.09
N THR A 751 40.50 -22.72 -67.98
CA THR A 751 40.37 -23.57 -66.79
C THR A 751 38.96 -23.43 -66.22
N PRO A 752 38.23 -24.53 -65.99
CA PRO A 752 36.87 -24.47 -65.45
C PRO A 752 36.81 -23.80 -64.07
N CYS A 753 35.82 -22.93 -63.87
CA CYS A 753 35.61 -22.19 -62.61
C CYS A 753 34.37 -22.69 -61.89
N ASN A 754 34.50 -23.00 -60.60
CA ASN A 754 33.39 -23.44 -59.76
C ASN A 754 33.05 -22.38 -58.70
N ILE A 755 31.85 -21.81 -58.80
CA ILE A 755 31.31 -20.77 -57.94
C ILE A 755 30.26 -21.40 -57.04
N THR A 756 30.47 -21.32 -55.72
CA THR A 756 29.66 -22.07 -54.76
C THR A 756 29.66 -21.40 -53.38
N ASN A 757 28.75 -21.80 -52.50
CA ASN A 757 28.82 -21.50 -51.06
C ASN A 757 28.95 -20.01 -50.73
N ASN A 758 28.14 -19.18 -51.38
CA ASN A 758 28.04 -17.72 -51.21
C ASN A 758 29.34 -16.97 -51.49
N THR A 759 30.13 -17.45 -52.43
CA THR A 759 31.46 -16.89 -52.69
C THR A 759 31.46 -15.79 -53.74
N MET A 760 30.39 -15.65 -54.53
CA MET A 760 30.25 -14.54 -55.46
C MET A 760 29.69 -13.30 -54.75
N PRO A 761 30.41 -12.17 -54.75
CA PRO A 761 29.93 -10.96 -54.10
C PRO A 761 28.74 -10.35 -54.85
N GLN A 762 27.91 -9.62 -54.10
CA GLN A 762 26.90 -8.75 -54.69
C GLN A 762 27.55 -7.52 -55.29
N LEU A 763 26.88 -6.94 -56.29
CA LEU A 763 27.12 -5.59 -56.81
C LEU A 763 28.51 -5.43 -57.43
N LEU A 764 28.94 -6.46 -58.16
CA LEU A 764 30.02 -6.31 -59.12
C LEU A 764 29.70 -5.17 -60.09
N ASN A 765 30.72 -4.42 -60.52
CA ASN A 765 30.51 -3.34 -61.48
C ASN A 765 30.08 -3.88 -62.84
N SER A 766 30.69 -4.98 -63.29
CA SER A 766 30.27 -5.76 -64.46
C SER A 766 30.73 -7.21 -64.36
N PHE A 767 30.09 -8.10 -65.13
CA PHE A 767 30.53 -9.49 -65.30
C PHE A 767 30.57 -9.83 -66.79
N THR A 768 31.76 -10.13 -67.29
CA THR A 768 32.02 -10.35 -68.72
C THR A 768 32.64 -11.73 -68.96
N VAL A 769 32.03 -12.52 -69.84
CA VAL A 769 32.63 -13.73 -70.43
C VAL A 769 32.83 -13.46 -71.91
N GLU A 770 34.08 -13.27 -72.34
CA GLU A 770 34.39 -12.97 -73.72
C GLU A 770 34.13 -14.16 -74.65
N SER A 771 33.88 -13.89 -75.93
CA SER A 771 33.77 -14.94 -76.97
C SER A 771 35.03 -15.81 -77.13
N SER A 772 36.17 -15.33 -76.64
CA SER A 772 37.45 -16.04 -76.62
C SER A 772 37.54 -17.12 -75.52
N TYR A 773 36.69 -17.05 -74.49
CA TYR A 773 36.60 -18.05 -73.43
C TYR A 773 35.82 -19.28 -73.92
N THR A 774 36.41 -20.46 -73.80
CA THR A 774 35.81 -21.75 -74.22
C THR A 774 35.69 -22.76 -73.08
N GLY A 775 35.98 -22.31 -71.84
CA GLY A 775 35.88 -23.14 -70.64
C GLY A 775 34.46 -23.23 -70.09
N GLU A 776 34.36 -23.86 -68.91
CA GLU A 776 33.11 -24.09 -68.21
C GLU A 776 33.05 -23.28 -66.90
N ILE A 777 31.92 -22.67 -66.61
CA ILE A 777 31.67 -21.96 -65.35
C ILE A 777 30.46 -22.61 -64.65
N TYR A 778 30.66 -23.09 -63.43
CA TYR A 778 29.65 -23.76 -62.64
C TYR A 778 29.08 -22.79 -61.61
N PHE A 779 27.84 -22.36 -61.80
CA PHE A 779 27.07 -21.58 -60.83
C PHE A 779 26.26 -22.56 -59.96
N LEU A 780 26.90 -23.04 -58.89
CA LEU A 780 26.29 -24.01 -57.97
C LEU A 780 25.14 -23.37 -57.17
N PRO A 781 24.34 -24.18 -56.44
CA PRO A 781 23.34 -23.65 -55.52
C PRO A 781 23.96 -22.62 -54.58
N LEU A 782 23.26 -21.52 -54.31
CA LEU A 782 23.63 -20.54 -53.30
C LEU A 782 25.01 -19.93 -53.63
N PHE A 783 25.22 -19.55 -54.89
CA PHE A 783 26.52 -19.10 -55.38
C PHE A 783 26.88 -17.68 -54.93
N ALA A 784 25.89 -16.81 -54.69
CA ALA A 784 26.09 -15.40 -54.38
C ALA A 784 25.81 -15.07 -52.90
N GLU A 785 26.50 -14.07 -52.36
CA GLU A 785 26.35 -13.58 -50.98
C GLU A 785 25.04 -12.79 -50.79
N GLY A 786 24.31 -12.87 -49.68
CA GLY A 786 22.98 -12.22 -49.54
C GLY A 786 22.55 -11.93 -48.10
N ASP A 787 21.43 -11.21 -47.93
CA ASP A 787 20.92 -10.76 -46.61
C ASP A 787 20.01 -11.82 -45.94
N TRP A 788 20.16 -11.99 -44.62
CA TRP A 788 19.93 -13.25 -43.90
C TRP A 788 18.56 -13.30 -43.21
N THR A 789 17.78 -14.36 -43.40
CA THR A 789 16.51 -14.54 -42.64
C THR A 789 16.23 -15.94 -42.09
N GLY A 790 17.14 -16.92 -42.17
CA GLY A 790 16.88 -18.25 -41.58
C GLY A 790 17.85 -19.37 -41.97
N SER A 791 17.63 -20.55 -41.38
CA SER A 791 18.58 -21.67 -41.25
C SER A 791 18.99 -22.37 -42.56
N ASN A 792 20.25 -22.12 -42.96
CA ASN A 792 21.18 -22.80 -43.90
C ASN A 792 20.89 -22.75 -45.42
N ASP A 793 21.60 -22.05 -46.33
CA ASP A 793 22.78 -21.16 -46.31
C ASP A 793 22.95 -20.45 -47.70
N GLY A 794 22.44 -19.22 -47.93
CA GLY A 794 22.82 -18.39 -49.10
C GLY A 794 21.74 -17.83 -50.03
N THR A 795 22.11 -17.03 -51.04
CA THR A 795 21.14 -16.46 -52.01
C THR A 795 21.28 -17.01 -53.43
N GLN A 796 20.14 -17.18 -54.08
CA GLN A 796 20.02 -17.48 -55.52
C GLN A 796 19.94 -16.21 -56.37
N TYR A 797 19.94 -15.05 -55.71
CA TYR A 797 19.72 -13.75 -56.29
C TYR A 797 21.04 -12.97 -56.32
N TRP A 798 21.47 -12.58 -57.52
CA TRP A 798 22.73 -11.89 -57.74
C TRP A 798 22.52 -10.59 -58.51
N ASN A 799 22.90 -9.49 -57.89
CA ASN A 799 22.89 -8.15 -58.47
C ASN A 799 24.26 -7.79 -59.04
N VAL A 800 24.26 -7.28 -60.27
CA VAL A 800 25.39 -6.60 -60.92
C VAL A 800 24.97 -5.16 -61.21
N THR A 801 25.86 -4.22 -60.96
CA THR A 801 25.58 -2.79 -61.12
C THR A 801 25.35 -2.47 -62.60
N ASN A 802 26.31 -2.76 -63.48
CA ASN A 802 26.17 -2.51 -64.92
C ASN A 802 25.93 -3.83 -65.68
N ASN A 803 26.74 -4.13 -66.70
CA ASN A 803 26.40 -5.19 -67.64
C ASN A 803 26.76 -6.59 -67.15
N ILE A 804 25.93 -7.56 -67.54
CA ILE A 804 26.27 -8.99 -67.56
C ILE A 804 26.39 -9.39 -69.03
N ASP A 805 27.61 -9.50 -69.54
CA ASP A 805 27.88 -9.76 -70.97
C ASP A 805 28.55 -11.13 -71.13
N ILE A 806 27.84 -12.08 -71.75
CA ILE A 806 28.27 -13.47 -71.87
C ILE A 806 28.29 -13.86 -73.35
N SER A 807 29.48 -13.96 -73.93
CA SER A 807 29.67 -14.16 -75.37
C SER A 807 30.35 -15.47 -75.75
N GLY A 808 30.87 -16.25 -74.78
CA GLY A 808 31.55 -17.53 -74.99
C GLY A 808 31.41 -18.48 -73.80
N GLY A 809 31.89 -19.72 -73.95
CA GLY A 809 31.92 -20.73 -72.89
C GLY A 809 30.57 -21.40 -72.57
N THR A 810 30.58 -22.28 -71.57
CA THR A 810 29.39 -22.97 -71.07
C THR A 810 29.19 -22.69 -69.58
N MET A 811 28.02 -22.15 -69.24
CA MET A 811 27.63 -21.80 -67.89
C MET A 811 26.60 -22.81 -67.39
N TYR A 812 26.99 -23.65 -66.42
CA TYR A 812 26.09 -24.61 -65.80
C TYR A 812 25.33 -23.95 -64.64
N ILE A 813 24.00 -23.88 -64.75
CA ILE A 813 23.14 -23.15 -63.81
C ILE A 813 22.38 -24.14 -62.92
N TYR A 814 22.69 -24.17 -61.63
CA TYR A 814 22.09 -25.10 -60.67
C TYR A 814 20.95 -24.46 -59.86
N GLY A 815 19.87 -25.22 -59.67
CA GLY A 815 18.80 -24.88 -58.74
C GLY A 815 19.17 -25.19 -57.29
N ASP A 816 18.50 -24.56 -56.32
CA ASP A 816 18.80 -24.67 -54.89
C ASP A 816 18.65 -26.10 -54.30
N TYR A 817 17.94 -26.98 -55.01
CA TYR A 817 17.65 -28.34 -54.55
C TYR A 817 18.88 -29.27 -54.42
N ARG A 818 20.00 -29.04 -55.13
CA ARG A 818 21.20 -29.90 -55.04
C ARG A 818 22.06 -29.67 -53.77
N HIS A 819 21.60 -28.91 -52.79
CA HIS A 819 22.36 -28.56 -51.58
C HIS A 819 22.85 -29.79 -50.77
N MET A 820 22.09 -30.89 -50.76
CA MET A 820 22.41 -32.07 -49.94
C MET A 820 23.67 -32.84 -50.35
N GLU A 821 24.04 -32.88 -51.64
CA GLU A 821 25.17 -33.69 -52.11
C GLU A 821 26.54 -32.98 -51.95
N ILE A 822 26.56 -31.67 -51.69
CA ILE A 822 27.79 -30.84 -51.70
C ILE A 822 28.13 -30.25 -50.32
N THR A 823 27.14 -29.82 -49.52
CA THR A 823 27.39 -29.12 -48.24
C THR A 823 26.88 -29.87 -47.00
N GLY A 824 26.08 -30.92 -47.18
CA GLY A 824 25.54 -31.74 -46.08
C GLY A 824 24.49 -31.05 -45.20
N ALA A 825 23.98 -29.88 -45.61
CA ALA A 825 22.96 -29.13 -44.89
C ALA A 825 21.57 -29.28 -45.53
N ASN A 826 20.54 -29.48 -44.69
CA ASN A 826 19.14 -29.61 -45.10
C ASN A 826 18.51 -28.21 -45.17
N GLY A 827 18.01 -27.80 -46.34
CA GLY A 827 17.31 -26.52 -46.49
C GLY A 827 16.75 -26.32 -47.90
N ASN A 828 15.44 -26.55 -48.06
CA ASN A 828 14.68 -26.17 -49.25
C ASN A 828 14.06 -24.79 -48.96
N ILE A 829 14.28 -23.77 -49.80
CA ILE A 829 13.76 -22.42 -49.52
C ILE A 829 12.29 -22.29 -49.95
N THR A 830 11.78 -23.13 -50.87
CA THR A 830 10.35 -23.18 -51.24
C THR A 830 9.90 -24.57 -51.70
N ASP A 831 8.60 -24.86 -51.61
CA ASP A 831 8.01 -26.14 -52.04
C ASP A 831 8.23 -26.46 -53.53
N GLU A 832 8.47 -25.45 -54.38
CA GLU A 832 8.67 -25.59 -55.82
C GLU A 832 10.16 -25.54 -56.27
N GLY A 833 11.09 -25.42 -55.31
CA GLY A 833 12.49 -25.12 -55.57
C GLY A 833 12.70 -23.72 -56.14
N HIS A 834 13.93 -23.21 -56.05
CA HIS A 834 14.29 -21.89 -56.54
C HIS A 834 15.51 -21.92 -57.47
N GLY A 835 15.28 -21.52 -58.72
CA GLY A 835 16.30 -21.21 -59.71
C GLY A 835 17.02 -19.90 -59.41
N GLN A 836 17.98 -19.56 -60.27
CA GLN A 836 18.82 -18.38 -60.07
C GLN A 836 18.17 -17.12 -60.65
N ILE A 837 18.41 -15.98 -60.02
CA ILE A 837 17.99 -14.67 -60.51
C ILE A 837 19.25 -13.83 -60.71
N TRP A 838 19.54 -13.48 -61.95
CA TRP A 838 20.65 -12.58 -62.29
C TRP A 838 20.05 -11.25 -62.71
N ARG A 839 20.38 -10.21 -61.95
CA ARG A 839 19.83 -8.87 -62.15
C ARG A 839 20.93 -7.87 -62.45
N SER A 840 20.76 -7.15 -63.55
CA SER A 840 21.50 -5.93 -63.84
C SER A 840 20.71 -4.71 -63.35
N LEU A 841 21.31 -3.88 -62.49
CA LEU A 841 20.62 -2.70 -61.93
C LEU A 841 20.59 -1.52 -62.91
N SER A 842 21.70 -1.26 -63.60
CA SER A 842 21.85 -0.11 -64.51
C SER A 842 22.40 -0.44 -65.90
N GLY A 843 22.59 -1.72 -66.23
CA GLY A 843 23.14 -2.16 -67.52
C GLY A 843 22.29 -3.18 -68.28
N ASN A 844 22.84 -3.70 -69.37
CA ASN A 844 22.23 -4.75 -70.18
C ASN A 844 22.63 -6.15 -69.69
N ILE A 845 21.81 -7.14 -70.04
CA ILE A 845 22.22 -8.54 -69.98
C ILE A 845 22.28 -9.06 -71.41
N THR A 846 23.46 -9.48 -71.86
CA THR A 846 23.68 -9.95 -73.24
C THR A 846 24.16 -11.39 -73.22
N ILE A 847 23.43 -12.30 -73.86
CA ILE A 847 23.86 -13.68 -74.13
C ILE A 847 24.13 -13.81 -75.64
N GLY A 848 25.40 -13.86 -76.03
CA GLY A 848 25.81 -13.92 -77.44
C GLY A 848 25.81 -15.35 -78.01
N SER A 849 25.76 -15.45 -79.34
CA SER A 849 25.71 -16.71 -80.14
C SER A 849 26.76 -17.80 -79.86
N GLY A 850 27.81 -17.49 -79.10
CA GLY A 850 28.86 -18.43 -78.71
C GLY A 850 28.75 -18.94 -77.26
N ALA A 851 27.78 -18.43 -76.49
CA ALA A 851 27.58 -18.78 -75.09
C ALA A 851 26.49 -19.84 -74.93
N VAL A 852 26.66 -20.74 -73.96
CA VAL A 852 25.65 -21.73 -73.58
C VAL A 852 25.30 -21.56 -72.10
N LEU A 853 24.02 -21.35 -71.78
CA LEU A 853 23.51 -21.48 -70.41
C LEU A 853 22.82 -22.83 -70.29
N ASP A 854 23.46 -23.78 -69.61
CA ASP A 854 23.00 -25.16 -69.49
C ASP A 854 22.35 -25.40 -68.12
N GLY A 855 21.05 -25.73 -68.13
CA GLY A 855 20.29 -26.14 -66.94
C GLY A 855 19.80 -27.59 -66.99
N ILE A 856 20.25 -28.41 -67.96
CA ILE A 856 19.71 -29.74 -68.22
C ILE A 856 20.08 -30.69 -67.07
N GLY A 857 19.08 -31.19 -66.35
CA GLY A 857 19.27 -32.12 -65.23
C GLY A 857 19.92 -31.48 -63.98
N LEU A 858 19.92 -30.15 -63.88
CA LEU A 858 20.51 -29.37 -62.80
C LEU A 858 19.49 -28.76 -61.82
N GLY A 859 18.20 -29.12 -61.94
CA GLY A 859 17.13 -28.79 -60.99
C GLY A 859 16.94 -29.86 -59.93
N PHE A 860 15.70 -30.32 -59.72
CA PHE A 860 15.41 -31.40 -58.77
C PHE A 860 16.20 -32.68 -59.08
N ALA A 861 16.78 -33.28 -58.05
CA ALA A 861 17.44 -34.58 -58.18
C ALA A 861 16.40 -35.67 -58.44
N ASP A 862 16.90 -36.77 -58.96
CA ASP A 862 16.15 -37.94 -59.39
C ASP A 862 15.37 -38.62 -58.24
N GLY A 863 14.30 -39.36 -58.56
CA GLY A 863 13.50 -40.09 -57.57
C GLY A 863 12.12 -39.49 -57.25
N GLY A 864 11.51 -38.75 -58.19
CA GLY A 864 10.14 -38.24 -58.03
C GLY A 864 10.03 -37.05 -57.09
N ILE A 865 11.03 -36.17 -57.09
CA ILE A 865 11.14 -35.06 -56.14
C ILE A 865 10.72 -33.75 -56.83
N GLY A 866 9.92 -32.96 -56.11
CA GLY A 866 9.29 -31.72 -56.59
C GLY A 866 7.76 -31.76 -56.48
N PRO A 867 7.05 -30.64 -56.74
CA PRO A 867 5.62 -30.48 -56.47
C PRO A 867 4.67 -31.48 -57.15
N CYS A 868 5.13 -32.12 -58.24
CA CYS A 868 4.36 -33.08 -59.03
C CYS A 868 4.78 -34.55 -58.82
N GLY A 869 5.60 -34.84 -57.82
CA GLY A 869 6.15 -36.17 -57.56
C GLY A 869 5.11 -37.24 -57.24
N SER A 870 4.57 -37.92 -58.25
CA SER A 870 4.00 -39.26 -58.11
C SER A 870 4.00 -40.04 -59.43
N THR A 871 4.31 -41.34 -59.32
CA THR A 871 4.25 -42.53 -60.19
C THR A 871 4.31 -42.47 -61.72
N SER A 872 4.09 -41.35 -62.40
CA SER A 872 3.78 -41.37 -63.85
C SER A 872 4.31 -40.21 -64.72
N GLY A 873 5.16 -39.30 -64.23
CA GLY A 873 5.89 -38.36 -65.11
C GLY A 873 6.30 -37.04 -64.44
N ALA A 874 7.35 -36.39 -64.97
CA ALA A 874 7.76 -35.05 -64.54
C ALA A 874 6.78 -33.99 -65.10
N CYS A 875 6.49 -32.94 -64.32
CA CYS A 875 5.64 -31.81 -64.72
C CYS A 875 6.35 -30.46 -64.46
N HIS A 876 6.13 -29.46 -65.34
CA HIS A 876 6.47 -28.04 -65.12
C HIS A 876 5.78 -27.19 -66.20
N GLY A 877 5.06 -26.13 -65.83
CA GLY A 877 4.47 -25.17 -66.79
C GLY A 877 3.37 -25.68 -67.74
N GLY A 878 2.96 -26.95 -67.66
CA GLY A 878 1.90 -27.55 -68.49
C GLY A 878 1.33 -28.85 -67.91
N TYR A 879 0.14 -29.25 -68.35
CA TYR A 879 -0.48 -30.55 -68.03
C TYR A 879 0.07 -31.61 -69.00
N GLU A 880 0.69 -32.69 -68.52
CA GLU A 880 0.95 -33.87 -69.35
C GLU A 880 0.28 -35.16 -68.84
N GLY A 881 -0.50 -35.77 -69.75
CA GLY A 881 -0.19 -37.08 -70.34
C GLY A 881 -0.39 -38.39 -69.54
N GLY A 882 -0.54 -38.36 -68.22
CA GLY A 882 -0.60 -39.58 -67.38
C GLY A 882 -1.90 -39.75 -66.59
N TYR A 883 -2.27 -41.00 -66.27
CA TYR A 883 -3.30 -41.29 -65.27
C TYR A 883 -2.79 -40.75 -63.91
N GLU A 884 -3.41 -39.67 -63.42
CA GLU A 884 -3.04 -38.91 -62.19
C GLU A 884 -1.90 -37.88 -62.32
N GLY A 885 -1.88 -37.10 -63.40
CA GLY A 885 -0.94 -35.97 -63.52
C GLY A 885 -1.17 -34.87 -62.45
N GLY A 886 -0.09 -34.43 -61.80
CA GLY A 886 -0.09 -33.31 -60.85
C GLY A 886 -0.45 -31.96 -61.51
N HIS A 887 -0.91 -31.01 -60.70
CA HIS A 887 -1.26 -29.68 -61.21
C HIS A 887 -0.02 -28.90 -61.66
N PRO A 888 -0.09 -28.12 -62.75
CA PRO A 888 0.99 -27.21 -63.12
C PRO A 888 1.28 -26.25 -61.95
N TYR A 889 2.56 -26.06 -61.68
CA TYR A 889 3.07 -25.24 -60.59
C TYR A 889 4.10 -24.23 -61.15
N GLY A 890 4.45 -23.22 -60.37
CA GLY A 890 5.28 -22.10 -60.83
C GLY A 890 4.51 -20.82 -61.11
N ASN A 891 5.14 -19.69 -60.82
CA ASN A 891 4.60 -18.36 -61.09
C ASN A 891 4.89 -17.93 -62.54
N ALA A 892 3.87 -17.92 -63.39
CA ALA A 892 4.00 -17.49 -64.79
C ALA A 892 4.47 -16.04 -64.97
N SER A 893 4.21 -15.17 -64.00
CA SER A 893 4.63 -13.75 -64.03
C SER A 893 6.06 -13.54 -63.48
N ALA A 894 6.65 -14.56 -62.86
CA ALA A 894 8.01 -14.53 -62.31
C ALA A 894 8.58 -15.97 -62.23
N PRO A 895 8.94 -16.58 -63.37
CA PRO A 895 9.30 -18.00 -63.43
C PRO A 895 10.69 -18.26 -62.84
N THR A 896 10.73 -18.75 -61.61
CA THR A 896 11.98 -19.22 -60.95
C THR A 896 11.85 -20.62 -60.37
N SER A 897 10.73 -21.32 -60.59
CA SER A 897 10.54 -22.69 -60.09
C SER A 897 11.33 -23.72 -60.90
N LEU A 898 11.85 -24.75 -60.23
CA LEU A 898 12.60 -25.82 -60.87
C LEU A 898 11.66 -26.85 -61.53
N GLY A 899 12.11 -27.50 -62.59
CA GLY A 899 11.39 -28.64 -63.17
C GLY A 899 11.48 -29.86 -62.27
N SER A 900 10.38 -30.57 -62.05
CA SER A 900 10.33 -31.76 -61.19
C SER A 900 11.05 -32.95 -61.82
N SER A 901 11.51 -33.89 -60.99
CA SER A 901 12.11 -35.14 -61.47
C SER A 901 11.08 -36.25 -61.64
N GLY A 902 11.39 -37.21 -62.52
CA GLY A 902 10.64 -38.46 -62.63
C GLY A 902 11.10 -39.50 -61.59
N GLU A 903 10.28 -40.52 -61.33
CA GLU A 903 10.59 -41.55 -60.32
C GLU A 903 11.70 -42.54 -60.73
N ASN A 904 12.05 -42.64 -62.02
CA ASN A 904 12.91 -43.72 -62.50
C ASN A 904 14.41 -43.41 -62.26
N PRO A 905 15.07 -44.14 -61.33
CA PRO A 905 16.42 -43.80 -60.91
C PRO A 905 17.43 -43.88 -62.08
N GLY A 906 18.18 -42.80 -62.29
CA GLY A 906 19.28 -42.65 -63.23
C GLY A 906 18.95 -41.84 -64.49
N PHE A 907 17.68 -41.53 -64.77
CA PHE A 907 17.28 -41.06 -66.12
C PHE A 907 16.36 -39.83 -66.16
N CYS A 908 15.87 -39.31 -65.04
CA CYS A 908 14.81 -38.29 -65.05
C CYS A 908 15.05 -37.11 -64.09
N LYS A 909 16.24 -36.49 -64.11
CA LYS A 909 16.51 -35.26 -63.33
C LYS A 909 15.77 -34.05 -63.90
N GLY A 910 15.29 -33.20 -63.01
CA GLY A 910 14.60 -31.96 -63.34
C GLY A 910 15.52 -30.90 -63.97
N GLY A 911 14.95 -30.05 -64.83
CA GLY A 911 15.66 -28.87 -65.35
C GLY A 911 15.79 -27.76 -64.31
N SER A 912 16.87 -27.00 -64.38
CA SER A 912 17.04 -25.77 -63.59
C SER A 912 16.26 -24.59 -64.18
N ALA A 913 16.17 -23.48 -63.44
CA ALA A 913 15.54 -22.25 -63.88
C ALA A 913 16.47 -21.05 -63.68
N ILE A 914 16.40 -20.07 -64.59
CA ILE A 914 17.08 -18.79 -64.47
C ILE A 914 16.15 -17.65 -64.88
N LYS A 915 16.16 -16.57 -64.10
CA LYS A 915 15.52 -15.30 -64.44
C LYS A 915 16.60 -14.26 -64.71
N LEU A 916 16.65 -13.77 -65.95
CA LEU A 916 17.46 -12.62 -66.33
C LEU A 916 16.59 -11.37 -66.24
N GLN A 917 17.01 -10.40 -65.42
CA GLN A 917 16.26 -9.16 -65.21
C GLN A 917 17.17 -7.95 -65.31
N THR A 918 16.67 -6.87 -65.87
CA THR A 918 17.30 -5.56 -65.81
C THR A 918 16.30 -4.52 -65.35
N ASP A 919 16.75 -3.54 -64.55
CA ASP A 919 15.88 -2.47 -64.04
C ASP A 919 15.78 -1.28 -64.99
N SER A 920 16.79 -1.07 -65.83
CA SER A 920 16.88 0.09 -66.71
C SER A 920 17.54 -0.16 -68.07
N GLY A 921 18.06 -1.36 -68.32
CA GLY A 921 18.65 -1.79 -69.59
C GLY A 921 17.77 -2.74 -70.38
N VAL A 922 18.39 -3.54 -71.25
CA VAL A 922 17.72 -4.54 -72.10
C VAL A 922 18.35 -5.93 -71.88
N VAL A 923 17.53 -6.97 -72.00
CA VAL A 923 18.01 -8.37 -72.09
C VAL A 923 18.01 -8.78 -73.55
N GLU A 924 19.19 -9.11 -74.09
CA GLU A 924 19.39 -9.58 -75.46
C GLU A 924 19.94 -11.02 -75.46
N ILE A 925 19.31 -11.93 -76.20
CA ILE A 925 19.68 -13.34 -76.27
C ILE A 925 19.80 -13.75 -77.74
N ASP A 926 21.03 -13.89 -78.20
CA ASP A 926 21.44 -14.38 -79.52
C ASP A 926 22.14 -15.75 -79.46
N GLY A 927 22.28 -16.29 -78.24
CA GLY A 927 22.92 -17.56 -77.82
C GLY A 927 22.10 -18.82 -78.03
#